data_AF-A0A744BZF5-F1
#
_entry.id   AF-A0A744BZF5-F1
#
_cell.length_a   1.000
_cell.length_b   1.000
_cell.length_c   1.000
_cell.angle_alpha   90.00
_cell.angle_beta   90.00
_cell.angle_gamma   90.00
#
_symmetry.space_group_name_H-M   'P 1'
#
loop_
_entity.id
_entity.type
_entity.pdbx_description
1 polymer ?
#
loop_
_entity_poly.entity_id
_entity_poly.type
_entity_poly.pdbx_seq_one_letter_code
_entity_poly.pdbx_strand_id
1 'polypeptide(L)'
;MSVLISGALVDGAGIPLSGCHIILKSRMNTSEVVMRTIADVVTGNNGVYSFEAQAGKYCVYLKQDWRDEYSVGDIAVYDDSKPGTLNDFLIALDEGDLKPDVVKRFEEMVAQAQQSAEAAAESERLAGQHAVDAQKFKENCQTMADNVQQNAETVAGDKNQVAQLASSASQNAARAEQAAKDADKAVDRAVDKLGEAATLTGEAKASAEAAARSEQNAKGHADNAAGSAQQAAQDVTAATTARQDAERFANEAENSAQASGTARDESVDAAESARRYHNAASSAATSAELSANTARGHANTATEQARRAKESQDTSAGNAQEAKQYRDEAQQIVDGLNATNATTTEKGLVQLCSATDNDSEVLAATPKAVKTVMDEVKTKAPLDSPAFTGTPTTPTPPDDAAGLEMANAAFVRKLLAALVGSSPDALDTLNELAAALGNDPNFATTITNALAGKQPVNENLTAFSGIAPKANTFPYFDISGKLGLADLSGRAKSLLGIGSYEKMRALLELKGAATMDPQTDIRDRTPGRLALSGMHGFGYAFSLSERLDFNSDEKFLEWVKSATDGRYFVYSYNSNLFPDGDSFMGIVDVVLFPSGGSNGNPAETDKGLFFYSRYRTNSDQSVFYAQYSSAYADGVVTWGLTSVRNLSLTSKMLSEYLSTMTGSGAYFQYPGIGVPVLAVYRGTTSGDKEIKIGLGDVVAGSRLGAVNIKCAAPTGIGSYGSTPQVGATGYTFPGRYMALSGARDSYGNEARICLFVRIE
;
A
#
# COMPACT_ATOMS: atom_id res chain seq x y z
N MET A 1 13.88 61.83 84.26
CA MET A 1 15.23 61.40 84.67
C MET A 1 16.19 62.56 84.49
N SER A 2 17.16 62.70 85.38
CA SER A 2 18.16 63.77 85.29
C SER A 2 19.46 63.30 84.66
N VAL A 3 20.11 64.20 83.94
CA VAL A 3 21.41 64.00 83.33
C VAL A 3 22.41 64.96 83.96
N LEU A 4 23.54 64.42 84.39
CA LEU A 4 24.60 65.20 84.99
C LEU A 4 25.28 66.10 83.94
N ILE A 5 25.14 67.41 84.12
CA ILE A 5 25.89 68.42 83.38
C ILE A 5 26.96 68.99 84.31
N SER A 6 28.22 68.73 83.98
CA SER A 6 29.35 69.13 84.82
C SER A 6 30.58 69.49 84.00
N GLY A 7 31.40 70.41 84.52
CA GLY A 7 32.58 70.90 83.83
C GLY A 7 33.18 72.12 84.50
N ALA A 8 34.09 72.81 83.80
CA ALA A 8 34.61 74.10 84.20
C ALA A 8 34.25 75.14 83.14
N LEU A 9 33.56 76.20 83.56
CA LEU A 9 33.21 77.32 82.71
C LEU A 9 34.40 78.27 82.63
N VAL A 10 34.94 78.44 81.44
CA VAL A 10 36.08 79.32 81.14
C VAL A 10 35.68 80.34 80.09
N ASP A 11 36.33 81.51 80.10
CA ASP A 11 36.15 82.49 79.03
C ASP A 11 36.93 82.12 77.76
N GLY A 12 36.84 82.97 76.72
CA GLY A 12 37.56 82.77 75.47
C GLY A 12 39.10 82.82 75.56
N ALA A 13 39.65 83.22 76.72
CA ALA A 13 41.09 83.18 77.02
C ALA A 13 41.46 81.97 77.90
N GLY A 14 40.50 81.10 78.24
CA GLY A 14 40.70 79.94 79.12
C GLY A 14 40.76 80.29 80.61
N ILE A 15 40.39 81.51 81.00
CA ILE A 15 40.37 81.93 82.40
C ILE A 15 39.08 81.41 83.05
N PRO A 16 39.14 80.75 84.22
CA PRO A 16 37.95 80.25 84.88
C PRO A 16 37.01 81.38 85.32
N LEU A 17 35.73 81.25 84.94
CA LEU A 17 34.67 82.17 85.32
C LEU A 17 34.13 81.78 86.70
N SER A 18 34.84 82.12 87.77
CA SER A 18 34.39 81.90 89.16
C SER A 18 33.24 82.83 89.53
N GLY A 19 32.24 82.30 90.28
CA GLY A 19 31.07 83.07 90.74
C GLY A 19 30.07 83.42 89.63
N CYS A 20 30.22 82.86 88.43
CA CYS A 20 29.25 83.00 87.35
C CYS A 20 28.04 82.08 87.59
N HIS A 21 26.84 82.65 87.47
CA HIS A 21 25.54 81.98 87.48
C HIS A 21 25.23 81.38 86.10
N ILE A 22 24.98 80.08 86.07
CA ILE A 22 24.46 79.32 84.93
C ILE A 22 22.96 79.16 85.16
N ILE A 23 22.16 79.82 84.33
CA ILE A 23 20.72 79.93 84.50
C ILE A 23 20.03 79.15 83.37
N LEU A 24 19.27 78.11 83.72
CA LEU A 24 18.48 77.32 82.78
C LEU A 24 17.01 77.73 82.88
N LYS A 25 16.46 78.25 81.79
CA LYS A 25 15.04 78.61 81.70
C LYS A 25 14.31 77.59 80.84
N SER A 26 13.37 76.85 81.44
CA SER A 26 12.61 75.82 80.70
C SER A 26 11.74 76.43 79.60
N ARG A 27 11.84 75.87 78.38
CA ARG A 27 11.12 76.28 77.17
C ARG A 27 9.92 75.40 76.84
N MET A 28 9.70 74.29 77.55
CA MET A 28 8.56 73.41 77.36
C MET A 28 8.10 72.77 78.67
N ASN A 29 6.83 72.37 78.73
CA ASN A 29 6.34 71.52 79.83
C ASN A 29 6.78 70.08 79.57
N THR A 30 7.38 69.44 80.56
CA THR A 30 7.60 67.98 80.62
C THR A 30 6.88 67.41 81.83
N SER A 31 6.87 66.08 81.98
CA SER A 31 6.29 65.42 83.16
C SER A 31 7.00 65.80 84.47
N GLU A 32 8.23 66.32 84.39
CA GLU A 32 9.08 66.65 85.55
C GLU A 32 9.38 68.15 85.68
N VAL A 33 9.35 68.93 84.58
CA VAL A 33 9.70 70.36 84.56
C VAL A 33 8.61 71.19 83.88
N VAL A 34 8.13 72.21 84.58
CA VAL A 34 7.15 73.16 84.06
C VAL A 34 7.86 74.31 83.31
N MET A 35 7.29 74.75 82.20
CA MET A 35 7.79 75.88 81.41
C MET A 35 7.94 77.15 82.26
N ARG A 36 8.98 77.95 81.98
CA ARG A 36 9.37 79.19 82.71
C ARG A 36 9.91 78.98 84.13
N THR A 37 10.07 77.75 84.58
CA THR A 37 10.89 77.48 85.78
C THR A 37 12.36 77.75 85.50
N ILE A 38 13.09 78.16 86.55
CA ILE A 38 14.48 78.60 86.48
C ILE A 38 15.30 77.73 87.42
N ALA A 39 16.37 77.12 86.91
CA ALA A 39 17.46 76.59 87.72
C ALA A 39 18.64 77.56 87.63
N ASP A 40 19.21 77.94 88.76
CA ASP A 40 20.35 78.85 88.85
C ASP A 40 21.49 78.16 89.61
N VAL A 41 22.61 77.96 88.93
CA VAL A 41 23.77 77.22 89.43
C VAL A 41 25.00 78.11 89.38
N VAL A 42 25.60 78.37 90.54
CA VAL A 42 26.80 79.22 90.64
C VAL A 42 28.06 78.38 90.53
N THR A 43 28.99 78.83 89.69
CA THR A 43 30.33 78.24 89.51
C THR A 43 31.25 78.52 90.72
N GLY A 44 32.07 77.53 91.10
CA GLY A 44 33.05 77.64 92.19
C GLY A 44 34.36 78.36 91.82
N ASN A 45 35.34 78.40 92.75
CA ASN A 45 36.60 79.16 92.66
C ASN A 45 37.46 78.92 91.39
N ASN A 46 37.25 77.80 90.68
CA ASN A 46 37.94 77.46 89.43
C ASN A 46 36.96 77.33 88.24
N GLY A 47 35.85 78.07 88.24
CA GLY A 47 34.80 78.01 87.21
C GLY A 47 34.02 76.68 87.18
N VAL A 48 34.27 75.78 88.14
CA VAL A 48 33.68 74.44 88.18
C VAL A 48 32.19 74.50 88.50
N TYR A 49 31.40 73.72 87.79
CA TYR A 49 29.98 73.53 88.02
C TYR A 49 29.61 72.05 87.87
N SER A 50 28.56 71.64 88.55
CA SER A 50 28.00 70.30 88.47
C SER A 50 26.55 70.35 88.93
N PHE A 51 25.63 69.99 88.04
CA PHE A 51 24.20 69.94 88.37
C PHE A 51 23.49 68.89 87.53
N GLU A 52 22.38 68.39 88.08
CA GLU A 52 21.50 67.43 87.44
C GLU A 52 20.41 68.18 86.67
N ALA A 53 20.42 68.09 85.34
CA ALA A 53 19.39 68.69 84.49
C ALA A 53 18.33 67.64 84.14
N GLN A 54 17.05 67.91 84.42
CA GLN A 54 15.97 67.01 84.04
C GLN A 54 15.75 67.01 82.51
N ALA A 55 15.21 65.93 81.97
CA ALA A 55 14.84 65.87 80.55
C ALA A 55 13.89 67.03 80.18
N GLY A 56 14.27 67.80 79.16
CA GLY A 56 13.61 69.05 78.80
C GLY A 56 14.40 69.90 77.80
N LYS A 57 13.76 70.94 77.26
CA LYS A 57 14.41 71.97 76.43
C LYS A 57 14.58 73.23 77.25
N TYR A 58 15.80 73.75 77.30
CA TYR A 58 16.16 74.90 78.13
C TYR A 58 16.84 75.96 77.30
N CYS A 59 16.53 77.22 77.58
CA CYS A 59 17.35 78.34 77.14
C CYS A 59 18.34 78.66 78.26
N VAL A 60 19.63 78.61 77.94
CA VAL A 60 20.72 78.78 78.90
C VAL A 60 21.17 80.24 78.87
N TYR A 61 21.35 80.80 80.05
CA TYR A 61 21.84 82.15 80.27
C TYR A 61 23.02 82.13 81.24
N LEU A 62 23.93 83.08 81.07
CA LEU A 62 25.04 83.31 82.00
C LEU A 62 24.92 84.69 82.62
N LYS A 63 25.29 84.81 83.91
CA LYS A 63 25.39 86.08 84.63
C LYS A 63 26.61 86.08 85.54
N GLN A 64 27.43 87.12 85.47
CA GLN A 64 28.55 87.35 86.39
C GLN A 64 28.17 88.52 87.32
N ASP A 65 28.59 88.54 88.59
CA ASP A 65 28.06 89.43 89.64
C ASP A 65 27.88 90.92 89.28
N TRP A 66 28.64 91.43 88.31
CA TRP A 66 28.64 92.83 87.84
C TRP A 66 28.04 93.03 86.42
N ARG A 67 27.50 91.97 85.78
CA ARG A 67 26.90 91.98 84.43
C ARG A 67 25.43 91.59 84.44
N ASP A 68 24.71 92.06 83.41
CA ASP A 68 23.36 91.61 83.10
C ASP A 68 23.36 90.16 82.58
N GLU A 69 22.24 89.48 82.77
CA GLU A 69 22.00 88.13 82.26
C GLU A 69 21.96 88.13 80.72
N TYR A 70 22.71 87.23 80.06
CA TYR A 70 22.72 87.07 78.60
C TYR A 70 22.58 85.61 78.17
N SER A 71 21.83 85.37 77.09
CA SER A 71 21.59 84.02 76.57
C SER A 71 22.81 83.50 75.83
N VAL A 72 23.16 82.24 76.08
CA VAL A 72 24.29 81.55 75.43
C VAL A 72 23.88 80.43 74.49
N GLY A 73 22.58 80.11 74.42
CA GLY A 73 22.02 79.14 73.48
C GLY A 73 20.91 78.31 74.11
N ASP A 74 20.28 77.49 73.26
CA ASP A 74 19.29 76.51 73.69
C ASP A 74 19.97 75.14 73.81
N ILE A 75 19.57 74.35 74.81
CA ILE A 75 19.98 72.95 74.96
C ILE A 75 18.75 72.04 75.04
N ALA A 76 18.91 70.80 74.55
CA ALA A 76 17.94 69.73 74.71
C ALA A 76 18.56 68.60 75.54
N VAL A 77 17.89 68.22 76.62
CA VAL A 77 18.26 67.07 77.46
C VAL A 77 17.19 66.00 77.27
N TYR A 78 17.60 64.84 76.78
CA TYR A 78 16.74 63.66 76.59
C TYR A 78 17.01 62.62 77.68
N ASP A 79 16.07 61.70 77.90
CA ASP A 79 16.20 60.65 78.91
C ASP A 79 17.41 59.72 78.69
N ASP A 80 17.90 59.62 77.45
CA ASP A 80 19.09 58.84 77.06
C ASP A 80 20.34 59.70 76.81
N SER A 81 20.27 61.01 77.09
CA SER A 81 21.42 61.90 76.94
C SER A 81 22.54 61.49 77.90
N LYS A 82 23.76 61.42 77.36
CA LYS A 82 24.94 61.06 78.16
C LYS A 82 25.40 62.26 79.00
N PRO A 83 25.94 62.03 80.23
CA PRO A 83 26.59 63.09 81.00
C PRO A 83 27.70 63.79 80.21
N GLY A 84 27.82 65.11 80.36
CA GLY A 84 28.74 65.92 79.58
C GLY A 84 28.89 67.35 80.10
N THR A 85 29.66 68.16 79.40
CA THR A 85 29.81 69.58 79.70
C THR A 85 28.64 70.39 79.14
N LEU A 86 28.38 71.56 79.72
CA LEU A 86 27.35 72.49 79.20
C LEU A 86 27.58 72.82 77.72
N ASN A 87 28.85 72.94 77.32
CA ASN A 87 29.20 73.23 75.93
C ASN A 87 28.85 72.05 74.99
N ASP A 88 28.99 70.79 75.45
CA ASP A 88 28.59 69.60 74.69
C ASP A 88 27.09 69.62 74.37
N PHE A 89 26.28 70.11 75.30
CA PHE A 89 24.83 70.27 75.11
C PHE A 89 24.47 71.48 74.24
N LEU A 90 25.26 72.56 74.26
CA LEU A 90 25.04 73.76 73.44
C LEU A 90 25.41 73.56 71.96
N ILE A 91 26.26 72.57 71.64
CA ILE A 91 26.65 72.24 70.25
C ILE A 91 25.91 71.02 69.67
N ALA A 92 25.06 70.36 70.47
CA ALA A 92 24.30 69.19 70.03
C ALA A 92 23.18 69.59 69.05
N LEU A 93 23.03 68.82 67.96
CA LEU A 93 21.97 69.00 66.96
C LEU A 93 20.59 68.63 67.53
N ASP A 94 19.55 69.43 67.24
CA ASP A 94 18.16 69.18 67.71
C ASP A 94 17.38 68.31 66.70
N GLU A 95 16.38 67.56 67.17
CA GLU A 95 15.48 66.72 66.37
C GLU A 95 14.71 67.51 65.28
N GLY A 96 14.63 68.83 65.41
CA GLY A 96 14.08 69.74 64.41
C GLY A 96 14.89 69.81 63.10
N ASP A 97 16.18 69.48 63.14
CA ASP A 97 17.11 69.62 62.02
C ASP A 97 17.09 68.42 61.05
N LEU A 98 16.33 67.35 61.35
CA LEU A 98 16.35 66.06 60.63
C LEU A 98 15.19 65.82 59.61
N LYS A 99 14.32 66.79 59.33
CA LYS A 99 13.05 66.57 58.59
C LYS A 99 13.07 67.13 57.16
N PRO A 100 13.77 66.49 56.20
CA PRO A 100 13.03 65.84 55.09
C PRO A 100 13.60 64.49 54.58
N ASP A 101 14.89 64.22 54.70
CA ASP A 101 15.54 63.11 53.99
C ASP A 101 15.25 61.73 54.61
N VAL A 102 15.04 61.67 55.92
CA VAL A 102 14.78 60.41 56.64
C VAL A 102 13.38 59.88 56.32
N VAL A 103 12.40 60.77 56.14
CA VAL A 103 11.01 60.40 55.81
C VAL A 103 10.94 59.79 54.42
N LYS A 104 11.60 60.42 53.44
CA LYS A 104 11.63 59.94 52.05
C LYS A 104 12.21 58.53 51.92
N ARG A 105 13.32 58.25 52.63
CA ARG A 105 13.94 56.91 52.62
C ARG A 105 13.05 55.84 53.25
N PHE A 106 12.24 56.21 54.23
CA PHE A 106 11.30 55.28 54.86
C PHE A 106 10.13 54.94 53.93
N GLU A 107 9.59 55.93 53.22
CA GLU A 107 8.54 55.71 52.21
C GLU A 107 9.02 54.81 51.05
N GLU A 108 10.24 55.00 50.57
CA GLU A 108 10.85 54.15 49.52
C GLU A 108 11.01 52.70 49.98
N MET A 109 11.36 52.48 51.25
CA MET A 109 11.50 51.14 51.83
C MET A 109 10.16 50.42 51.97
N VAL A 110 9.09 51.13 52.34
CA VAL A 110 7.73 50.58 52.41
C VAL A 110 7.23 50.17 51.02
N ALA A 111 7.47 51.00 50.00
CA ALA A 111 7.11 50.68 48.62
C ALA A 111 7.85 49.43 48.09
N GLN A 112 9.15 49.31 48.39
CA GLN A 112 9.94 48.13 48.01
C GLN A 112 9.48 46.86 48.73
N ALA A 113 9.07 46.96 49.99
CA ALA A 113 8.51 45.85 50.75
C ALA A 113 7.15 45.38 50.17
N GLN A 114 6.28 46.31 49.76
CA GLN A 114 5.02 45.98 49.08
C GLN A 114 5.27 45.27 47.74
N GLN A 115 6.16 45.81 46.90
CA GLN A 115 6.50 45.20 45.61
C GLN A 115 7.07 43.77 45.79
N SER A 116 7.88 43.57 46.83
CA SER A 116 8.43 42.25 47.15
C SER A 116 7.34 41.26 47.59
N ALA A 117 6.35 41.73 48.36
CA ALA A 117 5.21 40.90 48.79
C ALA A 117 4.31 40.52 47.60
N GLU A 118 4.08 41.43 46.66
CA GLU A 118 3.31 41.15 45.43
C GLU A 118 4.02 40.13 44.53
N ALA A 119 5.34 40.25 44.37
CA ALA A 119 6.13 39.28 43.62
C ALA A 119 6.09 37.88 44.27
N ALA A 120 6.10 37.80 45.60
CA ALA A 120 5.97 36.55 46.32
C ALA A 120 4.59 35.90 46.12
N ALA A 121 3.51 36.69 46.17
CA ALA A 121 2.15 36.22 45.94
C ALA A 121 1.95 35.70 44.50
N GLU A 122 2.52 36.37 43.51
CA GLU A 122 2.48 35.89 42.11
C GLU A 122 3.29 34.61 41.93
N SER A 123 4.45 34.50 42.58
CA SER A 123 5.26 33.28 42.55
C SER A 123 4.53 32.09 43.17
N GLU A 124 3.76 32.30 44.25
CA GLU A 124 2.89 31.28 44.86
C GLU A 124 1.79 30.83 43.90
N ARG A 125 1.14 31.80 43.21
CA ARG A 125 0.09 31.51 42.21
C ARG A 125 0.62 30.66 41.05
N LEU A 126 1.80 30.99 40.54
CA LEU A 126 2.47 30.24 39.47
C LEU A 126 2.87 28.83 39.92
N ALA A 127 3.37 28.68 41.16
CA ALA A 127 3.65 27.37 41.73
C ALA A 127 2.39 26.50 41.82
N GLY A 128 1.24 27.10 42.18
CA GLY A 128 -0.06 26.44 42.14
C GLY A 128 -0.46 25.98 40.74
N GLN A 129 -0.26 26.82 39.71
CA GLN A 129 -0.51 26.44 38.31
C GLN A 129 0.40 25.30 37.85
N HIS A 130 1.69 25.33 38.17
CA HIS A 130 2.61 24.25 37.84
C HIS A 130 2.24 22.92 38.52
N ALA A 131 1.72 22.96 39.75
CA ALA A 131 1.22 21.77 40.42
C ALA A 131 0.00 21.17 39.69
N VAL A 132 -0.92 22.00 39.21
CA VAL A 132 -2.07 21.57 38.39
C VAL A 132 -1.61 21.00 37.05
N ASP A 133 -0.66 21.64 36.38
CA ASP A 133 -0.10 21.14 35.12
C ASP A 133 0.62 19.80 35.29
N ALA A 134 1.37 19.63 36.39
CA ALA A 134 2.01 18.37 36.73
C ALA A 134 0.99 17.24 36.98
N GLN A 135 -0.13 17.56 37.64
CA GLN A 135 -1.23 16.62 37.84
C GLN A 135 -1.86 16.20 36.51
N LYS A 136 -2.09 17.15 35.61
CA LYS A 136 -2.61 16.87 34.26
C LYS A 136 -1.64 16.05 33.42
N PHE A 137 -0.34 16.30 33.56
CA PHE A 137 0.68 15.47 32.92
C PHE A 137 0.65 14.04 33.42
N LYS A 138 0.47 13.84 34.73
CA LYS A 138 0.32 12.51 35.32
C LYS A 138 -0.90 11.77 34.76
N GLU A 139 -2.05 12.44 34.64
CA GLU A 139 -3.26 11.87 34.03
C GLU A 139 -3.01 11.47 32.56
N ASN A 140 -2.39 12.35 31.78
CA ASN A 140 -2.03 12.04 30.38
C ASN A 140 -1.08 10.84 30.29
N CYS A 141 -0.10 10.72 31.20
CA CYS A 141 0.79 9.57 31.25
C CYS A 141 0.05 8.28 31.59
N GLN A 142 -0.96 8.32 32.47
CA GLN A 142 -1.81 7.17 32.78
C GLN A 142 -2.65 6.76 31.56
N THR A 143 -3.31 7.72 30.89
CA THR A 143 -4.05 7.44 29.66
C THR A 143 -3.15 6.84 28.57
N MET A 144 -1.92 7.33 28.43
CA MET A 144 -0.96 6.74 27.50
C MET A 144 -0.59 5.30 27.88
N ALA A 145 -0.39 5.02 29.17
CA ALA A 145 -0.13 3.67 29.65
C ALA A 145 -1.30 2.71 29.36
N ASP A 146 -2.53 3.16 29.58
CA ASP A 146 -3.76 2.39 29.26
C ASP A 146 -3.86 2.10 27.75
N ASN A 147 -3.58 3.10 26.90
CA ASN A 147 -3.56 2.91 25.45
C ASN A 147 -2.47 1.92 25.00
N VAL A 148 -1.29 1.96 25.62
CA VAL A 148 -0.22 1.00 25.34
C VAL A 148 -0.61 -0.41 25.75
N GLN A 149 -1.27 -0.57 26.90
CA GLN A 149 -1.80 -1.85 27.37
C GLN A 149 -2.86 -2.40 26.41
N GLN A 150 -3.82 -1.58 25.99
CA GLN A 150 -4.86 -1.98 25.03
C GLN A 150 -4.28 -2.37 23.66
N ASN A 151 -3.27 -1.64 23.20
CA ASN A 151 -2.54 -2.00 21.97
C ASN A 151 -1.80 -3.33 22.13
N ALA A 152 -1.18 -3.60 23.28
CA ALA A 152 -0.51 -4.87 23.54
C ALA A 152 -1.50 -6.05 23.53
N GLU A 153 -2.69 -5.86 24.09
CA GLU A 153 -3.78 -6.86 24.05
C GLU A 153 -4.29 -7.10 22.63
N THR A 154 -4.42 -6.05 21.83
CA THR A 154 -4.79 -6.15 20.41
C THR A 154 -3.74 -6.93 19.62
N VAL A 155 -2.46 -6.63 19.81
CA VAL A 155 -1.35 -7.36 19.18
C VAL A 155 -1.31 -8.83 19.59
N ALA A 156 -1.63 -9.15 20.85
CA ALA A 156 -1.76 -10.53 21.30
C ALA A 156 -2.93 -11.25 20.60
N GLY A 157 -4.06 -10.57 20.40
CA GLY A 157 -5.20 -11.05 19.61
C GLY A 157 -4.82 -11.33 18.16
N ASP A 158 -4.16 -10.38 17.50
CA ASP A 158 -3.69 -10.51 16.12
C ASP A 158 -2.71 -11.67 15.96
N LYS A 159 -1.81 -11.87 16.94
CA LYS A 159 -0.88 -13.01 16.95
C LYS A 159 -1.63 -14.35 16.94
N ASN A 160 -2.70 -14.48 17.72
CA ASN A 160 -3.54 -15.68 17.73
C ASN A 160 -4.25 -15.88 16.38
N GLN A 161 -4.75 -14.80 15.77
CA GLN A 161 -5.38 -14.85 14.45
C GLN A 161 -4.38 -15.27 13.36
N VAL A 162 -3.14 -14.76 13.40
CA VAL A 162 -2.06 -15.16 12.50
C VAL A 162 -1.71 -16.64 12.68
N ALA A 163 -1.66 -17.15 13.91
CA ALA A 163 -1.42 -18.56 14.18
C ALA A 163 -2.54 -19.47 13.63
N GLN A 164 -3.80 -19.04 13.74
CA GLN A 164 -4.94 -19.74 13.14
C GLN A 164 -4.86 -19.75 11.61
N LEU A 165 -4.56 -18.60 10.99
CA LEU A 165 -4.38 -18.49 9.54
C LEU A 165 -3.23 -19.37 9.05
N ALA A 166 -2.11 -19.43 9.77
CA ALA A 166 -0.99 -20.31 9.45
C ALA A 166 -1.36 -21.80 9.54
N SER A 167 -2.13 -22.19 10.55
CA SER A 167 -2.70 -23.55 10.65
C SER A 167 -3.63 -23.87 9.48
N SER A 168 -4.55 -22.96 9.13
CA SER A 168 -5.45 -23.14 7.98
C SER A 168 -4.69 -23.23 6.65
N ALA A 169 -3.66 -22.41 6.46
CA ALA A 169 -2.80 -22.47 5.27
C ALA A 169 -2.08 -23.82 5.17
N SER A 170 -1.57 -24.34 6.29
CA SER A 170 -0.91 -25.66 6.34
C SER A 170 -1.89 -26.80 6.02
N GLN A 171 -3.12 -26.75 6.56
CA GLN A 171 -4.17 -27.71 6.23
C GLN A 171 -4.58 -27.64 4.75
N ASN A 172 -4.67 -26.44 4.18
CA ASN A 172 -4.98 -26.26 2.77
C ASN A 172 -3.85 -26.80 1.87
N ALA A 173 -2.59 -26.59 2.24
CA ALA A 173 -1.45 -27.17 1.54
C ALA A 173 -1.49 -28.72 1.56
N ALA A 174 -1.78 -29.31 2.73
CA ALA A 174 -1.94 -30.77 2.85
C ALA A 174 -3.12 -31.30 2.02
N ARG A 175 -4.25 -30.59 1.99
CA ARG A 175 -5.39 -30.92 1.13
C ARG A 175 -5.05 -30.84 -0.36
N ALA A 176 -4.29 -29.81 -0.76
CA ALA A 176 -3.83 -29.67 -2.15
C ALA A 176 -2.86 -30.79 -2.54
N GLU A 177 -1.95 -31.19 -1.65
CA GLU A 177 -1.06 -32.33 -1.88
C GLU A 177 -1.82 -33.64 -2.01
N GLN A 178 -2.84 -33.86 -1.16
CA GLN A 178 -3.69 -35.03 -1.25
C GLN A 178 -4.51 -35.05 -2.55
N ALA A 179 -5.06 -33.89 -2.95
CA ALA A 179 -5.79 -33.77 -4.22
C ALA A 179 -4.90 -34.04 -5.43
N ALA A 180 -3.63 -33.65 -5.39
CA ALA A 180 -2.65 -33.99 -6.44
C ALA A 180 -2.40 -35.50 -6.50
N LYS A 181 -2.20 -36.17 -5.35
CA LYS A 181 -2.05 -37.64 -5.29
C LYS A 181 -3.30 -38.38 -5.79
N ASP A 182 -4.49 -37.85 -5.50
CA ASP A 182 -5.73 -38.44 -5.98
C ASP A 182 -5.93 -38.24 -7.48
N ALA A 183 -5.47 -37.10 -8.02
CA ALA A 183 -5.44 -36.85 -9.47
C ALA A 183 -4.47 -37.82 -10.18
N ASP A 184 -3.27 -38.06 -9.65
CA ASP A 184 -2.32 -39.04 -10.20
C ASP A 184 -2.94 -40.44 -10.24
N LYS A 185 -3.58 -40.89 -9.15
CA LYS A 185 -4.30 -42.18 -9.11
C LYS A 185 -5.47 -42.24 -10.10
N ALA A 186 -6.09 -41.12 -10.44
CA ALA A 186 -7.15 -41.07 -11.44
C ALA A 186 -6.56 -41.19 -12.86
N VAL A 187 -5.39 -40.59 -13.10
CA VAL A 187 -4.64 -40.75 -14.35
C VAL A 187 -4.20 -42.20 -14.52
N ASP A 188 -3.63 -42.84 -13.49
CA ASP A 188 -3.23 -44.26 -13.55
C ASP A 188 -4.42 -45.16 -13.91
N ARG A 189 -5.57 -44.94 -13.27
CA ARG A 189 -6.81 -45.67 -13.60
C ARG A 189 -7.28 -45.42 -15.03
N ALA A 190 -7.12 -44.21 -15.55
CA ALA A 190 -7.45 -43.92 -16.95
C ALA A 190 -6.49 -44.62 -17.92
N VAL A 191 -5.20 -44.69 -17.59
CA VAL A 191 -4.19 -45.43 -18.35
C VAL A 191 -4.50 -46.92 -18.37
N ASP A 192 -4.85 -47.52 -17.22
CA ASP A 192 -5.27 -48.92 -17.15
C ASP A 192 -6.49 -49.19 -18.04
N LYS A 193 -7.49 -48.29 -18.00
CA LYS A 193 -8.69 -48.40 -18.84
C LYS A 193 -8.39 -48.27 -20.34
N LEU A 194 -7.39 -47.47 -20.71
CA LEU A 194 -6.90 -47.43 -22.10
C LEU A 194 -6.24 -48.76 -22.50
N GLY A 195 -5.52 -49.42 -21.58
CA GLY A 195 -4.97 -50.76 -21.78
C GLY A 195 -6.06 -51.84 -21.98
N GLU A 196 -7.11 -51.81 -21.17
CA GLU A 196 -8.29 -52.69 -21.35
C GLU A 196 -8.96 -52.44 -22.72
N ALA A 197 -9.16 -51.18 -23.11
CA ALA A 197 -9.76 -50.83 -24.40
C ALA A 197 -8.90 -51.30 -25.59
N ALA A 198 -7.57 -51.19 -25.49
CA ALA A 198 -6.65 -51.70 -26.51
C ALA A 198 -6.75 -53.23 -26.64
N THR A 199 -6.89 -53.94 -25.51
CA THR A 199 -7.07 -55.40 -25.48
C THR A 199 -8.38 -55.80 -26.18
N LEU A 200 -9.49 -55.16 -25.82
CA LEU A 200 -10.80 -55.38 -26.45
C LEU A 200 -10.78 -55.07 -27.95
N THR A 201 -10.04 -54.05 -28.37
CA THR A 201 -9.86 -53.73 -29.79
C THR A 201 -9.10 -54.84 -30.52
N GLY A 202 -8.10 -55.43 -29.89
CA GLY A 202 -7.39 -56.61 -30.40
C GLY A 202 -8.30 -57.83 -30.54
N GLU A 203 -9.13 -58.11 -29.53
CA GLU A 203 -10.12 -59.20 -29.57
C GLU A 203 -11.17 -58.99 -30.67
N ALA A 204 -11.67 -57.76 -30.84
CA ALA A 204 -12.61 -57.42 -31.91
C ALA A 204 -11.99 -57.63 -33.30
N LYS A 205 -10.71 -57.26 -33.47
CA LYS A 205 -9.97 -57.52 -34.72
C LYS A 205 -9.84 -59.02 -35.00
N ALA A 206 -9.47 -59.81 -34.00
CA ALA A 206 -9.36 -61.27 -34.15
C ALA A 206 -10.72 -61.91 -34.49
N SER A 207 -11.80 -61.42 -33.89
CA SER A 207 -13.17 -61.84 -34.21
C SER A 207 -13.57 -61.50 -35.66
N ALA A 208 -13.22 -60.30 -36.14
CA ALA A 208 -13.44 -59.90 -37.53
C ALA A 208 -12.66 -60.78 -38.52
N GLU A 209 -11.41 -61.13 -38.21
CA GLU A 209 -10.60 -62.05 -39.02
C GLU A 209 -11.19 -63.47 -39.05
N ALA A 210 -11.74 -63.94 -37.93
CA ALA A 210 -12.45 -65.22 -37.86
C ALA A 210 -13.73 -65.22 -38.70
N ALA A 211 -14.50 -64.13 -38.66
CA ALA A 211 -15.69 -63.96 -39.51
C ALA A 211 -15.33 -63.98 -41.01
N ALA A 212 -14.26 -63.28 -41.42
CA ALA A 212 -13.77 -63.29 -42.81
C ALA A 212 -13.33 -64.69 -43.27
N ARG A 213 -12.67 -65.47 -42.41
CA ARG A 213 -12.34 -66.88 -42.70
C ARG A 213 -13.60 -67.74 -42.85
N SER A 214 -14.60 -67.50 -42.01
CA SER A 214 -15.89 -68.22 -42.09
C SER A 214 -16.63 -67.91 -43.39
N GLU A 215 -16.59 -66.66 -43.86
CA GLU A 215 -17.13 -66.26 -45.17
C GLU A 215 -16.40 -66.98 -46.32
N GLN A 216 -15.07 -67.04 -46.27
CA GLN A 216 -14.27 -67.76 -47.28
C GLN A 216 -14.58 -69.26 -47.30
N ASN A 217 -14.78 -69.87 -46.13
CA ASN A 217 -15.20 -71.27 -46.03
C ASN A 217 -16.60 -71.47 -46.62
N ALA A 218 -17.56 -70.58 -46.33
CA ALA A 218 -18.90 -70.63 -46.91
C ALA A 218 -18.87 -70.51 -48.45
N LYS A 219 -18.00 -69.65 -48.99
CA LYS A 219 -17.76 -69.56 -50.44
C LYS A 219 -17.23 -70.89 -51.01
N GLY A 220 -16.25 -71.50 -50.35
CA GLY A 220 -15.73 -72.81 -50.75
C GLY A 220 -16.79 -73.92 -50.73
N HIS A 221 -17.67 -73.92 -49.73
CA HIS A 221 -18.81 -74.85 -49.70
C HIS A 221 -19.81 -74.60 -50.85
N ALA A 222 -20.07 -73.34 -51.19
CA ALA A 222 -20.93 -72.99 -52.33
C ALA A 222 -20.31 -73.44 -53.67
N ASP A 223 -19.00 -73.26 -53.86
CA ASP A 223 -18.28 -73.70 -55.05
C ASP A 223 -18.31 -75.24 -55.18
N ASN A 224 -18.11 -75.96 -54.06
CA ASN A 224 -18.23 -77.42 -54.03
C ASN A 224 -19.65 -77.89 -54.39
N ALA A 225 -20.68 -77.22 -53.85
CA ALA A 225 -22.07 -77.53 -54.18
C ALA A 225 -22.39 -77.27 -55.66
N ALA A 226 -21.85 -76.20 -56.25
CA ALA A 226 -21.96 -75.92 -57.69
C ALA A 226 -21.27 -77.02 -58.53
N GLY A 227 -20.10 -77.49 -58.10
CA GLY A 227 -19.40 -78.62 -58.73
C GLY A 227 -20.21 -79.92 -58.67
N SER A 228 -20.79 -80.23 -57.51
CA SER A 228 -21.70 -81.39 -57.37
C SER A 228 -22.94 -81.26 -58.24
N ALA A 229 -23.51 -80.07 -58.39
CA ALA A 229 -24.66 -79.83 -59.28
C ALA A 229 -24.29 -80.02 -60.76
N GLN A 230 -23.08 -79.60 -61.18
CA GLN A 230 -22.57 -79.88 -62.52
C GLN A 230 -22.36 -81.38 -62.76
N GLN A 231 -21.84 -82.11 -61.78
CA GLN A 231 -21.70 -83.57 -61.87
C GLN A 231 -23.07 -84.23 -62.01
N ALA A 232 -24.05 -83.84 -61.20
CA ALA A 232 -25.42 -84.35 -61.32
C ALA A 232 -26.04 -84.05 -62.70
N ALA A 233 -25.76 -82.89 -63.30
CA ALA A 233 -26.22 -82.57 -64.65
C ALA A 233 -25.55 -83.44 -65.74
N GLN A 234 -24.27 -83.80 -65.55
CA GLN A 234 -23.58 -84.76 -66.41
C GLN A 234 -24.18 -86.16 -66.28
N ASP A 235 -24.48 -86.59 -65.05
CA ASP A 235 -25.11 -87.89 -64.77
C ASP A 235 -26.51 -87.97 -65.40
N VAL A 236 -27.29 -86.89 -65.35
CA VAL A 236 -28.60 -86.78 -66.05
C VAL A 236 -28.44 -86.90 -67.57
N THR A 237 -27.39 -86.31 -68.13
CA THR A 237 -27.08 -86.42 -69.56
C THR A 237 -26.74 -87.86 -69.92
N ALA A 238 -25.89 -88.52 -69.11
CA ALA A 238 -25.53 -89.92 -69.29
C ALA A 238 -26.77 -90.85 -69.18
N ALA A 239 -27.65 -90.59 -68.22
CA ALA A 239 -28.92 -91.32 -68.08
C ALA A 239 -29.85 -91.10 -69.28
N THR A 240 -29.86 -89.90 -69.86
CA THR A 240 -30.64 -89.58 -71.06
C THR A 240 -30.09 -90.31 -72.29
N THR A 241 -28.76 -90.40 -72.44
CA THR A 241 -28.12 -91.19 -73.50
C THR A 241 -28.44 -92.67 -73.35
N ALA A 242 -28.34 -93.21 -72.13
CA ALA A 242 -28.69 -94.60 -71.85
C ALA A 242 -30.17 -94.90 -72.18
N ARG A 243 -31.08 -93.93 -71.95
CA ARG A 243 -32.49 -94.05 -72.37
C ARG A 243 -32.64 -94.07 -73.88
N GLN A 244 -31.92 -93.22 -74.62
CA GLN A 244 -31.95 -93.23 -76.09
C GLN A 244 -31.38 -94.53 -76.66
N ASP A 245 -30.35 -95.09 -76.05
CA ASP A 245 -29.82 -96.41 -76.41
C ASP A 245 -30.86 -97.50 -76.12
N ALA A 246 -31.56 -97.44 -74.98
CA ALA A 246 -32.65 -98.36 -74.67
C ALA A 246 -33.82 -98.25 -75.66
N GLU A 247 -34.18 -97.04 -76.11
CA GLU A 247 -35.17 -96.83 -77.18
C GLU A 247 -34.68 -97.36 -78.54
N ARG A 248 -33.39 -97.21 -78.86
CA ARG A 248 -32.79 -97.83 -80.05
C ARG A 248 -32.87 -99.35 -79.97
N PHE A 249 -32.53 -99.94 -78.83
CA PHE A 249 -32.60 -101.39 -78.61
C PHE A 249 -34.04 -101.91 -78.60
N ALA A 250 -35.00 -101.12 -78.12
CA ALA A 250 -36.43 -101.44 -78.22
C ALA A 250 -36.93 -101.46 -79.67
N ASN A 251 -36.52 -100.48 -80.50
CA ASN A 251 -36.86 -100.44 -81.92
C ASN A 251 -36.14 -101.56 -82.73
N GLU A 252 -34.92 -101.95 -82.36
CA GLU A 252 -34.20 -103.10 -82.93
C GLU A 252 -34.87 -104.43 -82.57
N ALA A 253 -35.43 -104.53 -81.36
CA ALA A 253 -36.26 -105.67 -80.94
C ALA A 253 -37.60 -105.72 -81.71
N GLU A 254 -38.20 -104.58 -82.04
CA GLU A 254 -39.43 -104.50 -82.85
C GLU A 254 -39.21 -104.92 -84.31
N ASN A 255 -38.07 -104.53 -84.93
CA ASN A 255 -37.68 -105.00 -86.27
C ASN A 255 -37.37 -106.51 -86.31
N SER A 256 -36.86 -107.07 -85.21
CA SER A 256 -36.58 -108.51 -85.09
C SER A 256 -37.85 -109.35 -84.90
N ALA A 257 -38.97 -108.75 -84.46
CA ALA A 257 -40.26 -109.43 -84.32
C ALA A 257 -40.99 -109.70 -85.66
N GLN A 258 -40.59 -109.04 -86.76
CA GLN A 258 -41.23 -109.19 -88.08
C GLN A 258 -40.66 -110.33 -88.95
N ALA A 259 -39.55 -110.98 -88.55
CA ALA A 259 -38.78 -111.88 -89.41
C ALA A 259 -38.85 -113.38 -89.10
N SER A 260 -39.47 -113.84 -88.00
CA SER A 260 -39.30 -115.25 -87.56
C SER A 260 -40.61 -116.03 -87.31
N GLY A 261 -41.33 -116.27 -88.40
CA GLY A 261 -42.40 -117.28 -88.49
C GLY A 261 -41.89 -118.69 -88.82
N THR A 262 -40.70 -119.11 -88.37
CA THR A 262 -40.09 -120.38 -88.87
C THR A 262 -39.26 -121.18 -87.86
N ALA A 263 -39.48 -121.06 -86.55
CA ALA A 263 -38.79 -121.91 -85.55
C ALA A 263 -39.68 -122.25 -84.35
N ARG A 264 -40.77 -122.98 -84.62
CA ARG A 264 -41.80 -123.38 -83.65
C ARG A 264 -41.41 -124.63 -82.82
N ASP A 265 -40.27 -125.26 -83.09
CA ASP A 265 -39.84 -126.52 -82.46
C ASP A 265 -38.67 -126.39 -81.46
N GLU A 266 -38.22 -125.18 -81.15
CA GLU A 266 -37.23 -124.89 -80.08
C GLU A 266 -37.90 -124.37 -78.78
N SER A 267 -39.19 -124.66 -78.60
CA SER A 267 -40.06 -124.05 -77.58
C SER A 267 -39.97 -124.64 -76.16
N VAL A 268 -38.98 -125.49 -75.88
CA VAL A 268 -38.79 -126.10 -74.54
C VAL A 268 -37.68 -125.41 -73.74
N ASP A 269 -36.61 -124.90 -74.37
CA ASP A 269 -35.53 -124.18 -73.65
C ASP A 269 -35.86 -122.71 -73.34
N ALA A 270 -36.84 -122.13 -74.06
CA ALA A 270 -37.38 -120.79 -73.78
C ALA A 270 -38.23 -120.72 -72.50
N ALA A 271 -38.79 -121.86 -72.04
CA ALA A 271 -39.56 -121.94 -70.80
C ALA A 271 -38.68 -121.88 -69.53
N GLU A 272 -37.39 -122.26 -69.63
CA GLU A 272 -36.47 -122.30 -68.49
C GLU A 272 -35.70 -120.96 -68.31
N SER A 273 -35.56 -120.18 -69.38
CA SER A 273 -35.04 -118.80 -69.32
C SER A 273 -36.09 -117.78 -68.87
N ALA A 274 -37.37 -117.96 -69.21
CA ALA A 274 -38.48 -117.15 -68.70
C ALA A 274 -38.65 -117.27 -67.16
N ARG A 275 -38.34 -118.43 -66.57
CA ARG A 275 -38.27 -118.62 -65.11
C ARG A 275 -37.08 -117.91 -64.46
N ARG A 276 -35.95 -117.71 -65.17
CA ARG A 276 -34.77 -117.00 -64.63
C ARG A 276 -34.97 -115.49 -64.58
N TYR A 277 -35.68 -114.89 -65.54
CA TYR A 277 -36.02 -113.46 -65.51
C TYR A 277 -37.14 -113.11 -64.52
N HIS A 278 -38.11 -114.03 -64.29
CA HIS A 278 -39.06 -113.92 -63.17
C HIS A 278 -38.35 -113.96 -61.80
N ASN A 279 -37.33 -114.81 -61.64
CA ASN A 279 -36.56 -114.92 -60.39
C ASN A 279 -35.54 -113.76 -60.17
N ALA A 280 -35.04 -113.14 -61.24
CA ALA A 280 -34.20 -111.93 -61.16
C ALA A 280 -35.01 -110.67 -60.83
N ALA A 281 -36.23 -110.54 -61.38
CA ALA A 281 -37.18 -109.49 -60.99
C ALA A 281 -37.65 -109.63 -59.52
N SER A 282 -37.81 -110.87 -59.04
CA SER A 282 -38.03 -111.16 -57.60
C SER A 282 -36.83 -110.73 -56.73
N SER A 283 -35.59 -110.84 -57.24
CA SER A 283 -34.37 -110.47 -56.50
C SER A 283 -34.10 -108.95 -56.44
N ALA A 284 -34.56 -108.21 -57.45
CA ALA A 284 -34.55 -106.75 -57.45
C ALA A 284 -35.68 -106.16 -56.56
N ALA A 285 -36.85 -106.81 -56.53
CA ALA A 285 -37.89 -106.52 -55.54
C ALA A 285 -37.40 -106.81 -54.09
N THR A 286 -36.66 -107.90 -53.88
CA THR A 286 -36.00 -108.20 -52.59
C THR A 286 -34.91 -107.18 -52.20
N SER A 287 -34.22 -106.53 -53.14
CA SER A 287 -33.19 -105.52 -52.84
C SER A 287 -33.76 -104.12 -52.54
N ALA A 288 -34.89 -103.77 -53.17
CA ALA A 288 -35.69 -102.61 -52.76
C ALA A 288 -36.35 -102.83 -51.39
N GLU A 289 -36.76 -104.08 -51.08
CA GLU A 289 -37.20 -104.51 -49.75
C GLU A 289 -36.04 -104.55 -48.73
N LEU A 290 -34.80 -104.85 -49.15
CA LEU A 290 -33.59 -104.79 -48.31
C LEU A 290 -33.22 -103.34 -47.92
N SER A 291 -33.46 -102.38 -48.81
CA SER A 291 -33.23 -100.94 -48.53
C SER A 291 -34.33 -100.35 -47.63
N ALA A 292 -35.59 -100.80 -47.80
CA ALA A 292 -36.67 -100.53 -46.85
C ALA A 292 -36.44 -101.22 -45.48
N ASN A 293 -35.81 -102.39 -45.46
CA ASN A 293 -35.38 -103.09 -44.24
C ASN A 293 -34.16 -102.45 -43.56
N THR A 294 -33.31 -101.73 -44.30
CA THR A 294 -32.18 -100.95 -43.75
C THR A 294 -32.69 -99.67 -43.07
N ALA A 295 -33.72 -99.02 -43.61
CA ALA A 295 -34.43 -97.93 -42.94
C ALA A 295 -35.23 -98.41 -41.70
N ARG A 296 -35.82 -99.61 -41.75
CA ARG A 296 -36.39 -100.32 -40.58
C ARG A 296 -35.32 -100.75 -39.56
N GLY A 297 -34.09 -101.01 -40.01
CA GLY A 297 -32.90 -101.29 -39.20
C GLY A 297 -32.42 -100.08 -38.40
N HIS A 298 -32.47 -98.88 -38.96
CA HIS A 298 -32.16 -97.65 -38.21
C HIS A 298 -33.24 -97.30 -37.16
N ALA A 299 -34.51 -97.60 -37.43
CA ALA A 299 -35.60 -97.49 -36.45
C ALA A 299 -35.53 -98.56 -35.32
N ASN A 300 -35.11 -99.79 -35.64
CA ASN A 300 -34.84 -100.84 -34.64
C ASN A 300 -33.54 -100.60 -33.85
N THR A 301 -32.52 -99.96 -34.44
CA THR A 301 -31.27 -99.60 -33.74
C THR A 301 -31.47 -98.47 -32.72
N ALA A 302 -32.40 -97.54 -32.97
CA ALA A 302 -32.83 -96.54 -31.99
C ALA A 302 -33.64 -97.15 -30.81
N THR A 303 -34.37 -98.24 -31.05
CA THR A 303 -35.08 -99.02 -30.01
C THR A 303 -34.12 -99.95 -29.24
N GLU A 304 -33.05 -100.41 -29.89
CA GLU A 304 -32.02 -101.28 -29.31
C GLU A 304 -30.97 -100.54 -28.48
N GLN A 305 -30.70 -99.26 -28.79
CA GLN A 305 -29.92 -98.36 -27.93
C GLN A 305 -30.68 -98.02 -26.63
N ALA A 306 -32.02 -97.98 -26.67
CA ALA A 306 -32.87 -97.89 -25.48
C ALA A 306 -32.98 -99.21 -24.69
N ARG A 307 -32.82 -100.37 -25.35
CA ARG A 307 -32.75 -101.71 -24.73
C ARG A 307 -31.39 -101.99 -24.07
N ARG A 308 -30.27 -101.55 -24.68
CA ARG A 308 -28.91 -101.63 -24.12
C ARG A 308 -28.67 -100.72 -22.92
N ALA A 309 -29.44 -99.63 -22.79
CA ALA A 309 -29.49 -98.82 -21.56
C ALA A 309 -30.22 -99.54 -20.39
N LYS A 310 -31.07 -100.55 -20.69
CA LYS A 310 -31.77 -101.39 -19.70
C LYS A 310 -31.01 -102.69 -19.38
N GLU A 311 -30.32 -103.30 -20.34
CA GLU A 311 -29.45 -104.47 -20.10
C GLU A 311 -28.14 -104.12 -19.37
N SER A 312 -27.65 -102.88 -19.50
CA SER A 312 -26.57 -102.34 -18.66
C SER A 312 -26.98 -102.13 -17.20
N GLN A 313 -28.29 -102.09 -16.91
CA GLN A 313 -28.84 -102.04 -15.55
C GLN A 313 -28.94 -103.45 -14.94
N ASP A 314 -29.26 -104.48 -15.75
CA ASP A 314 -29.40 -105.88 -15.30
C ASP A 314 -28.05 -106.66 -15.28
N THR A 315 -27.03 -106.21 -16.02
CA THR A 315 -25.67 -106.80 -15.99
C THR A 315 -24.86 -106.37 -14.74
N SER A 316 -25.23 -105.26 -14.08
CA SER A 316 -24.66 -104.87 -12.77
C SER A 316 -25.21 -105.68 -11.60
N ALA A 317 -26.25 -106.49 -11.79
CA ALA A 317 -26.79 -107.39 -10.77
C ALA A 317 -26.21 -108.83 -10.85
N GLY A 318 -25.79 -109.30 -12.04
CA GLY A 318 -25.16 -110.62 -12.23
C GLY A 318 -23.68 -110.69 -11.82
N ASN A 319 -22.94 -109.59 -11.97
CA ASN A 319 -21.52 -109.50 -11.57
C ASN A 319 -21.30 -109.55 -10.03
N ALA A 320 -22.39 -109.52 -9.24
CA ALA A 320 -22.36 -109.72 -7.80
C ALA A 320 -22.41 -111.21 -7.37
N GLN A 321 -22.70 -112.14 -8.28
CA GLN A 321 -22.77 -113.59 -7.98
C GLN A 321 -21.57 -114.39 -8.51
N GLU A 322 -20.91 -113.97 -9.59
CA GLU A 322 -19.65 -114.59 -10.06
C GLU A 322 -18.44 -114.24 -9.15
N ALA A 323 -18.50 -113.12 -8.42
CA ALA A 323 -17.51 -112.75 -7.39
C ALA A 323 -17.64 -113.51 -6.05
N LYS A 324 -18.59 -114.46 -5.95
CA LYS A 324 -18.66 -115.45 -4.85
C LYS A 324 -17.97 -116.76 -5.20
N GLN A 325 -18.03 -117.20 -6.46
CA GLN A 325 -17.49 -118.49 -6.86
C GLN A 325 -15.95 -118.50 -6.98
N TYR A 326 -15.34 -117.38 -7.40
CA TYR A 326 -13.88 -117.20 -7.35
C TYR A 326 -13.32 -116.96 -5.93
N ARG A 327 -14.19 -116.73 -4.93
CA ARG A 327 -13.81 -116.55 -3.53
C ARG A 327 -13.62 -117.89 -2.82
N ASP A 328 -14.44 -118.87 -3.16
CA ASP A 328 -14.44 -120.20 -2.52
C ASP A 328 -13.33 -121.11 -3.07
N GLU A 329 -12.90 -120.93 -4.33
CA GLU A 329 -11.74 -121.64 -4.91
C GLU A 329 -10.39 -121.02 -4.48
N ALA A 330 -10.35 -119.73 -4.15
CA ALA A 330 -9.15 -119.07 -3.61
C ALA A 330 -8.91 -119.37 -2.13
N GLN A 331 -9.97 -119.67 -1.36
CA GLN A 331 -9.87 -120.00 0.06
C GLN A 331 -9.24 -121.39 0.31
N GLN A 332 -9.40 -122.34 -0.62
CA GLN A 332 -8.81 -123.69 -0.52
C GLN A 332 -7.28 -123.74 -0.74
N ILE A 333 -6.69 -122.69 -1.32
CA ILE A 333 -5.23 -122.57 -1.55
C ILE A 333 -4.58 -121.75 -0.42
N VAL A 334 -5.31 -120.83 0.20
CA VAL A 334 -4.84 -120.02 1.34
C VAL A 334 -4.80 -120.83 2.64
N ASP A 335 -5.72 -121.77 2.85
CA ASP A 335 -5.75 -122.61 4.06
C ASP A 335 -4.57 -123.62 4.16
N GLY A 336 -3.69 -123.67 3.16
CA GLY A 336 -2.48 -124.52 3.12
C GLY A 336 -1.13 -123.82 3.37
N LEU A 337 -1.08 -122.48 3.47
CA LEU A 337 0.17 -121.71 3.63
C LEU A 337 0.14 -120.85 4.89
N ASN A 338 0.42 -121.48 6.02
CA ASN A 338 0.40 -120.88 7.35
C ASN A 338 1.66 -120.02 7.62
N ALA A 339 1.70 -118.78 7.11
CA ALA A 339 2.69 -117.77 7.47
C ALA A 339 1.98 -116.51 7.99
N THR A 340 2.03 -116.26 9.30
CA THR A 340 1.39 -115.12 9.95
C THR A 340 2.33 -113.91 10.08
N ASN A 341 1.73 -112.72 10.17
CA ASN A 341 2.43 -111.46 10.39
C ASN A 341 3.02 -111.40 11.82
N ALA A 342 4.14 -110.70 12.01
CA ALA A 342 4.72 -110.56 13.35
C ALA A 342 3.85 -109.67 14.24
N THR A 343 3.83 -109.98 15.53
CA THR A 343 3.24 -109.15 16.58
C THR A 343 4.34 -108.73 17.57
N THR A 344 4.03 -107.87 18.54
CA THR A 344 4.99 -107.48 19.58
C THR A 344 5.38 -108.63 20.52
N THR A 345 4.71 -109.78 20.43
CA THR A 345 4.93 -110.96 21.28
C THR A 345 5.25 -112.26 20.52
N GLU A 346 5.02 -112.34 19.20
CA GLU A 346 5.28 -113.53 18.37
C GLU A 346 5.96 -113.18 17.03
N LYS A 347 6.87 -114.04 16.54
CA LYS A 347 7.65 -113.79 15.31
C LYS A 347 6.84 -114.10 14.04
N GLY A 348 6.96 -113.25 13.02
CA GLY A 348 6.28 -113.40 11.70
C GLY A 348 6.83 -112.45 10.63
N LEU A 349 6.09 -112.24 9.52
CA LEU A 349 6.45 -111.31 8.43
C LEU A 349 6.08 -109.85 8.78
N VAL A 350 6.94 -108.87 8.45
CA VAL A 350 6.73 -107.43 8.72
C VAL A 350 7.06 -106.58 7.49
N GLN A 351 6.21 -105.60 7.19
CA GLN A 351 6.39 -104.67 6.07
C GLN A 351 7.02 -103.34 6.57
N LEU A 352 8.01 -102.84 5.81
CA LEU A 352 8.80 -101.65 6.20
C LEU A 352 8.16 -100.35 5.68
N CYS A 353 8.07 -99.33 6.55
CA CYS A 353 7.57 -98.00 6.20
C CYS A 353 8.64 -96.92 6.44
N SER A 354 8.78 -95.98 5.48
CA SER A 354 9.74 -94.86 5.57
C SER A 354 9.08 -93.48 5.70
N ALA A 355 7.76 -93.44 5.86
CA ALA A 355 7.05 -92.21 6.21
C ALA A 355 7.36 -91.81 7.66
N THR A 356 7.45 -90.51 7.92
CA THR A 356 7.87 -89.94 9.22
C THR A 356 6.70 -89.60 10.14
N ASP A 357 5.47 -89.79 9.66
CA ASP A 357 4.19 -89.48 10.28
C ASP A 357 3.22 -90.68 10.30
N ASN A 358 3.71 -91.88 9.99
CA ASN A 358 2.90 -93.10 9.92
C ASN A 358 2.54 -93.61 11.33
N ASP A 359 1.24 -93.75 11.60
CA ASP A 359 0.65 -94.16 12.88
C ASP A 359 0.33 -95.66 12.97
N SER A 360 0.71 -96.45 11.96
CA SER A 360 0.42 -97.89 11.89
C SER A 360 1.27 -98.71 12.87
N GLU A 361 0.60 -99.47 13.75
CA GLU A 361 1.24 -100.38 14.72
C GLU A 361 1.68 -101.73 14.13
N VAL A 362 1.38 -102.00 12.85
CA VAL A 362 1.68 -103.28 12.16
C VAL A 362 2.81 -103.19 11.13
N LEU A 363 3.42 -102.00 10.98
CA LEU A 363 4.54 -101.73 10.07
C LEU A 363 5.80 -101.35 10.87
N ALA A 364 6.97 -101.82 10.45
CA ALA A 364 8.23 -101.42 11.09
C ALA A 364 8.81 -100.16 10.43
N ALA A 365 9.16 -99.17 11.25
CA ALA A 365 9.84 -97.97 10.79
C ALA A 365 11.25 -98.29 10.29
N THR A 366 11.63 -97.73 9.13
CA THR A 366 13.00 -97.88 8.63
C THR A 366 13.98 -96.97 9.39
N PRO A 367 15.28 -97.30 9.43
CA PRO A 367 16.31 -96.43 10.02
C PRO A 367 16.33 -95.02 9.42
N LYS A 368 15.90 -94.87 8.16
CA LYS A 368 15.74 -93.58 7.49
C LYS A 368 14.64 -92.73 8.13
N ALA A 369 13.45 -93.30 8.36
CA ALA A 369 12.35 -92.60 9.02
C ALA A 369 12.73 -92.19 10.46
N VAL A 370 13.34 -93.11 11.21
CA VAL A 370 13.81 -92.84 12.58
C VAL A 370 14.87 -91.73 12.61
N LYS A 371 15.81 -91.74 11.67
CA LYS A 371 16.83 -90.68 11.58
C LYS A 371 16.23 -89.33 11.24
N THR A 372 15.29 -89.25 10.29
CA THR A 372 14.64 -87.99 9.93
C THR A 372 13.84 -87.41 11.11
N VAL A 373 13.06 -88.23 11.80
CA VAL A 373 12.32 -87.81 13.01
C VAL A 373 13.29 -87.36 14.10
N MET A 374 14.39 -88.08 14.33
CA MET A 374 15.37 -87.72 15.37
C MET A 374 16.15 -86.44 15.04
N ASP A 375 16.47 -86.21 13.76
CA ASP A 375 17.11 -84.97 13.31
C ASP A 375 16.15 -83.78 13.44
N GLU A 376 14.84 -83.96 13.23
CA GLU A 376 13.83 -82.93 13.49
C GLU A 376 13.63 -82.65 14.99
N VAL A 377 13.54 -83.69 15.83
CA VAL A 377 13.43 -83.53 17.30
C VAL A 377 14.62 -82.77 17.88
N LYS A 378 15.84 -82.97 17.36
CA LYS A 378 17.04 -82.20 17.75
C LYS A 378 16.96 -80.71 17.45
N THR A 379 16.04 -80.27 16.58
CA THR A 379 15.82 -78.84 16.27
C THR A 379 14.73 -78.19 17.15
N LYS A 380 14.01 -78.97 17.96
CA LYS A 380 12.97 -78.47 18.87
C LYS A 380 13.59 -78.26 20.26
N ALA A 381 13.19 -77.20 20.95
CA ALA A 381 13.62 -76.95 22.32
C ALA A 381 12.83 -77.84 23.31
N PRO A 382 13.37 -78.13 24.52
CA PRO A 382 12.64 -78.87 25.56
C PRO A 382 11.30 -78.18 25.89
N LEU A 383 10.25 -78.98 26.10
CA LEU A 383 8.90 -78.47 26.37
C LEU A 383 8.84 -77.68 27.69
N ASP A 384 9.61 -78.10 28.70
CA ASP A 384 9.73 -77.43 29.98
C ASP A 384 11.05 -76.63 30.05
N SER A 385 10.92 -75.31 30.22
CA SER A 385 12.04 -74.38 30.45
C SER A 385 13.19 -74.44 29.43
N PRO A 386 12.93 -74.21 28.13
CA PRO A 386 13.99 -74.17 27.13
C PRO A 386 14.96 -73.00 27.37
N ALA A 387 16.26 -73.27 27.24
CA ALA A 387 17.28 -72.22 27.28
C ALA A 387 17.33 -71.49 25.92
N PHE A 388 17.01 -70.19 25.91
CA PHE A 388 17.05 -69.38 24.69
C PHE A 388 18.44 -68.75 24.48
N THR A 389 19.02 -68.94 23.28
CA THR A 389 20.26 -68.27 22.83
C THR A 389 20.02 -67.53 21.52
N GLY A 390 20.65 -66.36 21.30
CA GLY A 390 20.44 -65.51 20.11
C GLY A 390 19.28 -64.53 20.27
N THR A 391 18.53 -64.26 19.20
CA THR A 391 17.34 -63.37 19.17
C THR A 391 16.06 -64.17 18.84
N PRO A 392 15.48 -64.89 19.82
CA PRO A 392 14.24 -65.66 19.63
C PRO A 392 13.05 -64.72 19.36
N THR A 393 12.23 -65.04 18.36
CA THR A 393 11.00 -64.30 18.06
C THR A 393 9.80 -65.02 18.65
N THR A 394 8.99 -64.34 19.46
CA THR A 394 7.75 -64.86 20.05
C THR A 394 6.56 -63.98 19.65
N PRO A 395 5.35 -64.54 19.53
CA PRO A 395 4.13 -63.74 19.34
C PRO A 395 3.99 -62.71 20.47
N THR A 396 3.60 -61.48 20.15
CA THR A 396 3.37 -60.42 21.15
C THR A 396 2.10 -60.73 21.94
N PRO A 397 2.19 -60.90 23.28
CA PRO A 397 1.01 -61.11 24.11
C PRO A 397 -0.02 -59.95 23.97
N PRO A 398 -1.32 -60.22 24.20
CA PRO A 398 -2.34 -59.18 24.29
C PRO A 398 -2.11 -58.28 25.52
N ASP A 399 -2.61 -57.04 25.46
CA ASP A 399 -2.28 -55.96 26.41
C ASP A 399 -2.70 -56.23 27.86
N ASP A 400 -3.67 -57.13 28.08
CA ASP A 400 -4.22 -57.54 29.37
C ASP A 400 -3.61 -58.87 29.90
N ALA A 401 -2.57 -59.39 29.25
CA ALA A 401 -1.90 -60.61 29.67
C ALA A 401 -1.32 -60.48 31.10
N ALA A 402 -1.75 -61.38 31.98
CA ALA A 402 -1.36 -61.42 33.40
C ALA A 402 -0.79 -62.79 33.82
N GLY A 403 -0.56 -63.70 32.87
CA GLY A 403 -0.13 -65.08 33.10
C GLY A 403 1.38 -65.29 33.00
N LEU A 404 1.78 -66.52 32.63
CA LEU A 404 3.19 -66.94 32.45
C LEU A 404 3.67 -66.78 30.99
N GLU A 405 3.03 -65.95 30.18
CA GLU A 405 3.42 -65.72 28.80
C GLU A 405 4.81 -65.08 28.69
N MET A 406 5.55 -65.42 27.64
CA MET A 406 6.90 -64.88 27.42
C MET A 406 6.81 -63.43 26.91
N ALA A 407 7.10 -62.46 27.78
CA ALA A 407 7.12 -61.04 27.43
C ALA A 407 8.21 -60.74 26.38
N ASN A 408 7.81 -60.16 25.24
CA ASN A 408 8.74 -59.77 24.18
C ASN A 408 9.00 -58.26 24.18
N ALA A 409 10.04 -57.83 23.45
CA ALA A 409 10.45 -56.43 23.44
C ALA A 409 9.36 -55.46 22.90
N ALA A 410 8.43 -55.94 22.05
CA ALA A 410 7.32 -55.13 21.58
C ALA A 410 6.27 -54.92 22.69
N PHE A 411 5.93 -55.97 23.43
CA PHE A 411 5.00 -55.93 24.55
C PHE A 411 5.49 -55.02 25.68
N VAL A 412 6.76 -55.18 26.10
CA VAL A 412 7.37 -54.35 27.15
C VAL A 412 7.47 -52.88 26.74
N ARG A 413 7.88 -52.58 25.49
CA ARG A 413 7.92 -51.20 25.00
C ARG A 413 6.52 -50.57 24.95
N LYS A 414 5.49 -51.34 24.62
CA LYS A 414 4.11 -50.86 24.56
C LYS A 414 3.56 -50.56 25.96
N LEU A 415 3.76 -51.44 26.95
CA LEU A 415 3.34 -51.18 28.33
C LEU A 415 4.15 -50.05 28.99
N LEU A 416 5.45 -49.95 28.68
CA LEU A 416 6.27 -48.83 29.15
C LEU A 416 5.82 -47.51 28.50
N ALA A 417 5.47 -47.51 27.21
CA ALA A 417 4.88 -46.36 26.54
C ALA A 417 3.50 -46.02 27.10
N ALA A 418 2.70 -46.99 27.55
CA ALA A 418 1.43 -46.73 28.23
C ALA A 418 1.63 -46.15 29.64
N LEU A 419 2.65 -46.59 30.39
CA LEU A 419 3.02 -46.06 31.70
C LEU A 419 3.61 -44.64 31.61
N VAL A 420 4.46 -44.38 30.61
CA VAL A 420 5.02 -43.04 30.32
C VAL A 420 3.95 -42.13 29.72
N GLY A 421 3.10 -42.66 28.84
CA GLY A 421 1.97 -41.96 28.21
C GLY A 421 0.75 -41.78 29.11
N SER A 422 0.79 -42.24 30.38
CA SER A 422 -0.20 -41.93 31.41
C SER A 422 0.25 -40.81 32.37
N SER A 423 1.34 -40.11 32.05
CA SER A 423 1.68 -38.82 32.65
C SER A 423 1.74 -37.70 31.58
N PRO A 424 0.60 -37.29 30.99
CA PRO A 424 0.61 -36.71 29.66
C PRO A 424 0.81 -35.20 29.56
N ASP A 425 0.59 -34.39 30.62
CA ASP A 425 0.52 -32.93 30.39
C ASP A 425 1.65 -32.12 31.05
N ALA A 426 2.25 -32.60 32.13
CA ALA A 426 3.22 -31.81 32.91
C ALA A 426 4.69 -32.03 32.51
N LEU A 427 5.04 -33.20 31.98
CA LEU A 427 6.43 -33.51 31.61
C LEU A 427 6.75 -33.14 30.16
N ASP A 428 5.76 -33.28 29.26
CA ASP A 428 5.90 -32.82 27.88
C ASP A 428 6.04 -31.29 27.86
N THR A 429 5.23 -30.57 28.65
CA THR A 429 5.37 -29.12 28.82
C THR A 429 6.71 -28.70 29.44
N LEU A 430 7.23 -29.42 30.44
CA LEU A 430 8.54 -29.10 31.03
C LEU A 430 9.70 -29.37 30.07
N ASN A 431 9.63 -30.45 29.29
CA ASN A 431 10.63 -30.78 28.28
C ASN A 431 10.54 -29.83 27.07
N GLU A 432 9.33 -29.47 26.65
CA GLU A 432 9.07 -28.44 25.64
C GLU A 432 9.53 -27.05 26.12
N LEU A 433 9.30 -26.67 27.38
CA LEU A 433 9.82 -25.43 27.97
C LEU A 433 11.34 -25.44 28.04
N ALA A 434 11.95 -26.53 28.51
CA ALA A 434 13.41 -26.66 28.58
C ALA A 434 14.05 -26.58 27.19
N ALA A 435 13.47 -27.28 26.20
CA ALA A 435 13.92 -27.22 24.81
C ALA A 435 13.67 -25.84 24.16
N ALA A 436 12.52 -25.20 24.42
CA ALA A 436 12.20 -23.87 23.91
C ALA A 436 13.09 -22.78 24.51
N LEU A 437 13.58 -22.97 25.73
CA LEU A 437 14.58 -22.12 26.39
C LEU A 437 16.03 -22.54 26.07
N GLY A 438 16.22 -23.48 25.14
CA GLY A 438 17.53 -23.89 24.64
C GLY A 438 18.37 -24.72 25.61
N ASN A 439 17.77 -25.34 26.63
CA ASN A 439 18.44 -26.03 27.73
C ASN A 439 19.51 -25.17 28.42
N ASP A 440 19.33 -23.84 28.46
CA ASP A 440 20.30 -22.91 29.02
C ASP A 440 20.11 -22.73 30.54
N PRO A 441 21.04 -23.20 31.40
CA PRO A 441 20.94 -23.05 32.85
C PRO A 441 21.01 -21.59 33.32
N ASN A 442 21.54 -20.69 32.48
CA ASN A 442 21.70 -19.27 32.74
C ASN A 442 20.79 -18.42 31.83
N PHE A 443 19.67 -18.99 31.35
CA PHE A 443 18.79 -18.35 30.37
C PHE A 443 18.48 -16.88 30.66
N ALA A 444 18.19 -16.53 31.93
CA ALA A 444 17.95 -15.15 32.33
C ALA A 444 19.16 -14.25 32.03
N THR A 445 20.37 -14.66 32.42
CA THR A 445 21.62 -13.94 32.12
C THR A 445 21.90 -13.88 30.63
N THR A 446 21.67 -14.96 29.89
CA THR A 446 21.86 -15.01 28.43
C THR A 446 20.91 -14.06 27.71
N ILE A 447 19.62 -14.05 28.07
CA ILE A 447 18.63 -13.12 27.51
C ILE A 447 18.90 -11.68 27.94
N THR A 448 19.28 -11.44 29.20
CA THR A 448 19.67 -10.09 29.66
C THR A 448 20.90 -9.59 28.92
N ASN A 449 21.92 -10.43 28.67
CA ASN A 449 23.09 -10.06 27.88
C ASN A 449 22.75 -9.86 26.39
N ALA A 450 21.87 -10.70 25.83
CA ALA A 450 21.38 -10.56 24.46
C ALA A 450 20.55 -9.27 24.28
N LEU A 451 19.68 -8.92 25.24
CA LEU A 451 18.94 -7.65 25.25
C LEU A 451 19.85 -6.44 25.50
N ALA A 452 20.83 -6.56 26.40
CA ALA A 452 21.79 -5.49 26.67
C ALA A 452 22.68 -5.18 25.45
N GLY A 453 22.92 -6.16 24.58
CA GLY A 453 23.58 -5.97 23.28
C GLY A 453 22.65 -5.54 22.15
N LYS A 454 21.32 -5.65 22.31
CA LYS A 454 20.33 -5.22 21.31
C LYS A 454 20.00 -3.74 21.52
N GLN A 455 20.82 -2.90 20.93
CA GLN A 455 20.36 -1.60 20.47
C GLN A 455 19.22 -1.80 19.44
N PRO A 456 18.16 -0.96 19.37
CA PRO A 456 17.09 -1.13 18.38
C PRO A 456 17.67 -1.30 16.98
N VAL A 457 17.25 -2.38 16.30
CA VAL A 457 17.69 -2.84 14.96
C VAL A 457 17.42 -1.81 13.84
N ASN A 458 16.93 -0.64 14.20
CA ASN A 458 16.75 0.47 13.31
C ASN A 458 18.13 1.13 13.09
N GLU A 459 18.64 1.04 11.86
CA GLU A 459 19.92 1.63 11.46
C GLU A 459 19.99 3.13 11.79
N ASN A 460 18.87 3.86 11.77
CA ASN A 460 18.81 5.27 12.16
C ASN A 460 18.95 5.47 13.68
N LEU A 461 18.36 4.60 14.50
CA LEU A 461 18.54 4.66 15.96
C LEU A 461 19.95 4.22 16.38
N THR A 462 20.56 3.32 15.59
CA THR A 462 21.97 2.94 15.70
C THR A 462 22.89 4.10 15.37
N ALA A 463 22.63 4.79 14.25
CA ALA A 463 23.36 6.00 13.87
C ALA A 463 23.18 7.13 14.90
N PHE A 464 21.97 7.28 15.47
CA PHE A 464 21.68 8.34 16.46
C PHE A 464 22.42 8.15 17.77
N SER A 465 22.55 6.93 18.30
CA SER A 465 23.31 6.71 19.54
C SER A 465 24.82 6.85 19.36
N GLY A 466 25.33 6.63 18.15
CA GLY A 466 26.75 6.72 17.83
C GLY A 466 27.27 8.16 17.77
N ILE A 467 26.37 9.14 17.81
CA ILE A 467 26.72 10.56 17.80
C ILE A 467 26.97 11.03 19.23
N ALA A 468 28.20 11.47 19.52
CA ALA A 468 28.53 12.14 20.76
C ALA A 468 27.80 13.50 20.82
N PRO A 469 26.95 13.75 21.84
CA PRO A 469 26.26 15.02 21.98
C PRO A 469 27.25 16.19 22.08
N LYS A 470 27.06 17.23 21.27
CA LYS A 470 27.83 18.48 21.31
C LYS A 470 26.90 19.64 21.64
N ALA A 471 27.37 20.59 22.44
CA ALA A 471 26.60 21.78 22.75
C ALA A 471 26.34 22.60 21.47
N ASN A 472 25.14 23.15 21.34
CA ASN A 472 24.72 24.03 20.22
C ASN A 472 24.70 23.34 18.83
N THR A 473 24.47 22.04 18.76
CA THR A 473 24.35 21.32 17.48
C THR A 473 22.98 20.70 17.25
N PHE A 474 22.59 20.53 15.98
CA PHE A 474 21.37 19.84 15.58
C PHE A 474 21.68 18.58 14.75
N PRO A 475 21.06 17.42 15.03
CA PRO A 475 21.22 16.21 14.22
C PRO A 475 20.64 16.39 12.82
N TYR A 476 21.37 15.97 11.79
CA TYR A 476 20.89 15.98 10.41
C TYR A 476 21.49 14.82 9.60
N PHE A 477 20.86 14.46 8.48
CA PHE A 477 21.44 13.54 7.50
C PHE A 477 22.11 14.33 6.38
N ASP A 478 23.35 13.99 6.07
CA ASP A 478 24.04 14.57 4.92
C ASP A 478 23.53 13.99 3.58
N ILE A 479 24.04 14.52 2.47
CA ILE A 479 23.67 14.08 1.12
C ILE A 479 24.02 12.62 0.82
N SER A 480 24.88 12.00 1.63
CA SER A 480 25.24 10.59 1.55
C SER A 480 24.38 9.71 2.48
N GLY A 481 23.38 10.30 3.15
CA GLY A 481 22.48 9.61 4.06
C GLY A 481 23.11 9.27 5.41
N LYS A 482 24.26 9.88 5.76
CA LYS A 482 24.92 9.65 7.06
C LYS A 482 24.45 10.68 8.08
N LEU A 483 24.15 10.23 9.30
CA LEU A 483 23.75 11.10 10.39
C LEU A 483 24.97 11.84 10.97
N GLY A 484 24.86 13.16 11.14
CA GLY A 484 25.88 14.05 11.67
C GLY A 484 25.29 15.20 12.49
N LEU A 485 26.16 16.09 13.00
CA LEU A 485 25.78 17.26 13.80
C LEU A 485 26.13 18.56 13.05
N ALA A 486 25.13 19.42 12.86
CA ALA A 486 25.32 20.76 12.33
C ALA A 486 25.41 21.77 13.47
N ASP A 487 26.41 22.67 13.45
CA ASP A 487 26.49 23.77 14.41
C ASP A 487 25.34 24.77 14.16
N LEU A 488 24.56 25.07 15.20
CA LEU A 488 23.47 26.04 15.11
C LEU A 488 23.98 27.44 15.43
N SER A 489 23.66 28.40 14.56
CA SER A 489 23.85 29.82 14.84
C SER A 489 22.92 30.29 15.97
N GLY A 490 23.22 31.43 16.59
CA GLY A 490 22.34 32.06 17.58
C GLY A 490 20.93 32.30 17.04
N ARG A 491 20.83 32.81 15.80
CA ARG A 491 19.53 33.01 15.12
C ARG A 491 18.79 31.69 14.86
N ALA A 492 19.48 30.62 14.46
CA ALA A 492 18.84 29.32 14.21
C ALA A 492 18.27 28.71 15.49
N LYS A 493 19.00 28.82 16.61
CA LYS A 493 18.50 28.43 17.94
C LYS A 493 17.26 29.21 18.35
N SER A 494 17.28 30.52 18.15
CA SER A 494 16.11 31.37 18.41
C SER A 494 14.92 30.99 17.53
N LEU A 495 15.14 30.65 16.26
CA LEU A 495 14.06 30.27 15.35
C LEU A 495 13.41 28.94 15.75
N LEU A 496 14.20 27.92 16.11
CA LEU A 496 13.72 26.61 16.55
C LEU A 496 12.94 26.66 17.88
N GLY A 497 13.21 27.65 18.73
CA GLY A 497 12.52 27.85 20.01
C GLY A 497 11.25 28.71 19.93
N ILE A 498 10.89 29.22 18.75
CA ILE A 498 9.72 30.09 18.59
C ILE A 498 8.50 29.24 18.19
N GLY A 499 7.41 29.37 18.96
CA GLY A 499 6.15 28.64 18.74
C GLY A 499 5.09 29.37 17.89
N SER A 500 5.41 30.50 17.24
CA SER A 500 4.43 31.24 16.44
C SER A 500 5.02 31.84 15.16
N TYR A 501 4.23 31.83 14.08
CA TYR A 501 4.63 32.36 12.78
C TYR A 501 4.98 33.85 12.85
N GLU A 502 4.31 34.63 13.70
CA GLU A 502 4.54 36.07 13.91
C GLU A 502 5.96 36.33 14.42
N LYS A 503 6.37 35.59 15.44
CA LYS A 503 7.69 35.72 16.05
C LYS A 503 8.80 35.20 15.12
N MET A 504 8.52 34.17 14.32
CA MET A 504 9.46 33.69 13.30
C MET A 504 9.67 34.74 12.20
N ARG A 505 8.58 35.35 11.69
CA ARG A 505 8.64 36.44 10.71
C ARG A 505 9.45 37.63 11.24
N ALA A 506 9.24 38.00 12.51
CA ALA A 506 9.99 39.08 13.16
C ALA A 506 11.50 38.78 13.24
N LEU A 507 11.87 37.54 13.61
CA LEU A 507 13.28 37.12 13.68
C LEU A 507 13.95 37.07 12.29
N LEU A 508 13.18 36.75 11.25
CA LEU A 508 13.61 36.76 9.85
C LEU A 508 13.54 38.15 9.20
N GLU A 509 13.14 39.18 9.96
CA GLU A 509 13.00 40.57 9.49
C GLU A 509 12.02 40.73 8.30
N LEU A 510 11.05 39.82 8.20
CA LEU A 510 10.02 39.86 7.16
C LEU A 510 9.01 40.99 7.47
N LYS A 511 8.88 41.92 6.53
CA LYS A 511 8.00 43.11 6.65
C LYS A 511 6.56 42.80 6.21
N GLY A 512 5.66 43.78 6.32
CA GLY A 512 4.20 43.61 6.12
C GLY A 512 3.74 42.95 4.82
N ALA A 513 4.53 43.00 3.74
CA ALA A 513 4.21 42.25 2.51
C ALA A 513 4.16 40.73 2.72
N ALA A 514 4.97 40.19 3.65
CA ALA A 514 5.01 38.76 3.98
C ALA A 514 3.82 38.29 4.83
N THR A 515 2.90 39.20 5.17
CA THR A 515 1.66 38.91 5.93
C THR A 515 0.41 39.13 5.10
N MET A 516 0.53 39.52 3.83
CA MET A 516 -0.59 39.81 2.95
C MET A 516 -0.75 38.67 1.93
N ASP A 517 -1.98 38.26 1.68
CA ASP A 517 -2.26 37.34 0.59
C ASP A 517 -2.05 38.04 -0.76
N PRO A 518 -1.41 37.40 -1.76
CA PRO A 518 -1.38 37.94 -3.10
C PRO A 518 -2.79 38.02 -3.69
N GLN A 519 -3.00 38.97 -4.61
CA GLN A 519 -4.21 39.00 -5.44
C GLN A 519 -4.39 37.67 -6.17
N THR A 520 -5.62 37.14 -6.18
CA THR A 520 -5.91 35.84 -6.81
C THR A 520 -5.87 35.90 -8.33
N ASP A 521 -6.21 37.06 -8.90
CA ASP A 521 -6.12 37.34 -10.33
C ASP A 521 -6.14 38.85 -10.60
N ILE A 522 -6.11 39.22 -11.88
CA ILE A 522 -6.02 40.60 -12.37
C ILE A 522 -7.21 41.50 -11.96
N ARG A 523 -8.29 40.91 -11.44
CA ARG A 523 -9.51 41.59 -11.00
C ARG A 523 -9.72 41.56 -9.47
N ASP A 524 -8.86 40.91 -8.69
CA ASP A 524 -8.97 40.86 -7.23
C ASP A 524 -8.57 42.20 -6.62
N ARG A 525 -9.55 42.94 -6.07
CA ARG A 525 -9.35 44.24 -5.41
C ARG A 525 -9.62 44.20 -3.91
N THR A 526 -9.52 43.02 -3.28
CA THR A 526 -9.74 42.88 -1.83
C THR A 526 -8.73 43.74 -1.05
N PRO A 527 -9.18 44.70 -0.20
CA PRO A 527 -8.29 45.51 0.60
C PRO A 527 -7.37 44.66 1.49
N GLY A 528 -6.09 45.03 1.58
CA GLY A 528 -5.11 44.29 2.39
C GLY A 528 -4.39 43.14 1.68
N ARG A 529 -4.57 42.98 0.35
CA ARG A 529 -3.81 42.01 -0.47
C ARG A 529 -2.59 42.63 -1.17
N LEU A 530 -1.58 41.81 -1.42
CA LEU A 530 -0.37 42.19 -2.15
C LEU A 530 -0.65 42.24 -3.66
N ALA A 531 -0.39 43.39 -4.27
CA ALA A 531 -0.65 43.60 -5.70
C ALA A 531 0.28 42.78 -6.59
N LEU A 532 -0.28 42.16 -7.64
CA LEU A 532 0.52 41.55 -8.71
C LEU A 532 1.10 42.66 -9.61
N SER A 533 2.38 42.52 -9.98
CA SER A 533 3.08 43.52 -10.78
C SER A 533 2.37 43.77 -12.12
N GLY A 534 1.95 45.01 -12.37
CA GLY A 534 1.35 45.47 -13.64
C GLY A 534 -0.18 45.56 -13.71
N MET A 535 -0.91 45.42 -12.61
CA MET A 535 -2.38 45.29 -12.63
C MET A 535 -3.14 46.50 -12.07
N HIS A 536 -3.17 47.60 -12.83
CA HIS A 536 -3.97 48.80 -12.53
C HIS A 536 -5.40 48.72 -13.10
N GLY A 537 -6.20 47.72 -12.68
CA GLY A 537 -7.67 47.76 -12.86
C GLY A 537 -8.26 47.38 -14.22
N PHE A 538 -7.51 46.72 -15.11
CA PHE A 538 -8.06 46.22 -16.37
C PHE A 538 -9.00 45.02 -16.14
N GLY A 539 -10.29 45.16 -16.50
CA GLY A 539 -11.28 44.07 -16.52
C GLY A 539 -12.42 44.15 -15.49
N TYR A 540 -12.51 45.21 -14.69
CA TYR A 540 -13.56 45.44 -13.69
C TYR A 540 -14.88 45.96 -14.31
N ALA A 541 -16.03 45.46 -13.85
CA ALA A 541 -17.36 45.95 -14.23
C ALA A 541 -17.93 46.84 -13.11
N PHE A 542 -18.02 48.15 -13.35
CA PHE A 542 -18.48 49.11 -12.35
C PHE A 542 -19.99 48.98 -12.08
N SER A 543 -20.36 49.05 -10.80
CA SER A 543 -21.75 49.20 -10.37
C SER A 543 -22.18 50.67 -10.39
N LEU A 544 -23.50 50.94 -10.43
CA LEU A 544 -24.02 52.31 -10.37
C LEU A 544 -23.66 53.04 -9.07
N SER A 545 -23.45 52.32 -7.96
CA SER A 545 -23.04 52.90 -6.68
C SER A 545 -21.62 53.46 -6.67
N GLU A 546 -20.79 53.06 -7.62
CA GLU A 546 -19.39 53.52 -7.75
C GLU A 546 -19.24 54.66 -8.75
N ARG A 547 -20.35 55.11 -9.34
CA ARG A 547 -20.38 56.17 -10.33
C ARG A 547 -20.08 57.51 -9.66
N LEU A 548 -19.09 58.22 -10.18
CA LEU A 548 -18.77 59.57 -9.78
C LEU A 548 -19.62 60.54 -10.59
N ASP A 549 -20.53 61.24 -9.92
CA ASP A 549 -21.45 62.20 -10.53
C ASP A 549 -20.91 63.63 -10.42
N PHE A 550 -20.82 64.33 -11.55
CA PHE A 550 -20.38 65.72 -11.64
C PHE A 550 -21.43 66.59 -12.33
N ASN A 551 -21.69 67.77 -11.78
CA ASN A 551 -22.72 68.68 -12.26
C ASN A 551 -22.21 70.01 -12.82
N SER A 552 -20.88 70.17 -12.91
CA SER A 552 -20.21 71.28 -13.59
C SER A 552 -18.77 70.88 -13.94
N ASP A 553 -18.18 71.60 -14.89
CA ASP A 553 -16.78 71.41 -15.31
C ASP A 553 -15.80 71.73 -14.18
N GLU A 554 -16.10 72.70 -13.30
CA GLU A 554 -15.24 73.05 -12.16
C GLU A 554 -15.16 71.90 -11.15
N LYS A 555 -16.29 71.26 -10.83
CA LYS A 555 -16.27 70.11 -9.90
C LYS A 555 -15.59 68.89 -10.51
N PHE A 556 -15.78 68.69 -11.80
CA PHE A 556 -15.04 67.65 -12.51
C PHE A 556 -13.53 67.92 -12.43
N LEU A 557 -13.09 69.16 -12.67
CA LEU A 557 -11.69 69.56 -12.56
C LEU A 557 -11.14 69.38 -11.14
N GLU A 558 -11.88 69.72 -10.09
CA GLU A 558 -11.46 69.48 -8.70
C GLU A 558 -11.20 68.00 -8.42
N TRP A 559 -12.03 67.10 -8.96
CA TRP A 559 -11.77 65.68 -8.91
C TRP A 559 -10.54 65.30 -9.73
N VAL A 560 -10.40 65.81 -10.96
CA VAL A 560 -9.23 65.53 -11.81
C VAL A 560 -7.93 65.89 -11.09
N LYS A 561 -7.86 66.98 -10.33
CA LYS A 561 -6.66 67.35 -9.55
C LYS A 561 -6.20 66.25 -8.60
N SER A 562 -7.12 65.56 -7.93
CA SER A 562 -6.77 64.51 -6.95
C SER A 562 -6.86 63.08 -7.49
N ALA A 563 -7.42 62.88 -8.69
CA ALA A 563 -7.57 61.57 -9.29
C ALA A 563 -6.21 60.87 -9.49
N THR A 564 -6.11 59.63 -9.03
CA THR A 564 -4.92 58.78 -9.23
C THR A 564 -4.96 58.08 -10.58
N ASP A 565 -3.84 57.51 -11.00
CA ASP A 565 -3.79 56.64 -12.18
C ASP A 565 -4.79 55.48 -12.06
N GLY A 566 -5.58 55.25 -13.11
CA GLY A 566 -6.55 54.16 -13.15
C GLY A 566 -7.89 54.50 -13.80
N ARG A 567 -8.84 53.57 -13.69
CA ARG A 567 -10.13 53.59 -14.35
C ARG A 567 -11.27 53.98 -13.40
N TYR A 568 -12.16 54.87 -13.86
CA TYR A 568 -13.27 55.40 -13.06
C TYR A 568 -14.58 55.36 -13.84
N PHE A 569 -15.69 55.04 -13.17
CA PHE A 569 -17.01 55.19 -13.76
C PHE A 569 -17.54 56.58 -13.45
N VAL A 570 -17.77 57.37 -14.49
CA VAL A 570 -18.09 58.79 -14.36
C VAL A 570 -19.39 59.09 -15.09
N TYR A 571 -20.20 59.93 -14.44
CA TYR A 571 -21.32 60.62 -15.05
C TYR A 571 -21.12 62.11 -14.88
N SER A 572 -21.22 62.85 -15.97
CA SER A 572 -21.14 64.30 -15.97
C SER A 572 -22.33 64.85 -16.73
N TYR A 573 -22.94 65.93 -16.24
CA TYR A 573 -23.99 66.65 -16.94
C TYR A 573 -23.73 68.17 -16.87
N ASN A 574 -24.20 68.90 -17.88
CA ASN A 574 -23.91 70.31 -18.18
C ASN A 574 -22.40 70.59 -18.33
N SER A 575 -21.71 69.72 -19.07
CA SER A 575 -20.26 69.82 -19.26
C SER A 575 -19.91 70.27 -20.68
N ASN A 576 -19.02 71.27 -20.79
CA ASN A 576 -18.51 71.74 -22.08
C ASN A 576 -17.32 70.92 -22.59
N LEU A 577 -16.87 69.91 -21.81
CA LEU A 577 -15.79 69.00 -22.20
C LEU A 577 -16.14 68.11 -23.39
N PHE A 578 -17.44 67.91 -23.65
CA PHE A 578 -17.92 66.95 -24.64
C PHE A 578 -18.46 67.68 -25.89
N PRO A 579 -17.92 67.43 -27.09
CA PRO A 579 -18.18 68.26 -28.28
C PRO A 579 -19.64 68.36 -28.76
N ASP A 580 -20.52 67.40 -28.45
CA ASP A 580 -21.89 67.35 -29.01
C ASP A 580 -23.01 67.01 -27.99
N GLY A 581 -22.90 67.41 -26.73
CA GLY A 581 -24.07 67.32 -25.83
C GLY A 581 -23.79 67.48 -24.33
N ASP A 582 -24.83 67.91 -23.62
CA ASP A 582 -24.81 68.33 -22.21
C ASP A 582 -24.59 67.18 -21.20
N SER A 583 -24.21 65.95 -21.59
CA SER A 583 -23.91 64.89 -20.62
C SER A 583 -23.02 63.76 -21.15
N PHE A 584 -22.20 63.19 -20.24
CA PHE A 584 -21.37 62.02 -20.43
C PHE A 584 -21.72 60.95 -19.40
N MET A 585 -21.86 59.70 -19.84
CA MET A 585 -21.90 58.55 -18.95
C MET A 585 -20.97 57.47 -19.51
N GLY A 586 -19.94 57.13 -18.77
CA GLY A 586 -18.96 56.18 -19.27
C GLY A 586 -17.76 56.00 -18.37
N ILE A 587 -16.79 55.28 -18.90
CA ILE A 587 -15.56 54.99 -18.20
C ILE A 587 -14.53 56.06 -18.55
N VAL A 588 -13.79 56.54 -17.56
CA VAL A 588 -12.68 57.47 -17.72
C VAL A 588 -11.41 56.80 -17.21
N ASP A 589 -10.43 56.61 -18.11
CA ASP A 589 -9.08 56.21 -17.72
C ASP A 589 -8.26 57.47 -17.49
N VAL A 590 -7.78 57.64 -16.26
CA VAL A 590 -6.87 58.70 -15.86
C VAL A 590 -5.46 58.13 -15.96
N VAL A 591 -4.64 58.76 -16.79
CA VAL A 591 -3.22 58.44 -16.95
C VAL A 591 -2.40 59.62 -16.46
N LEU A 592 -1.48 59.36 -15.53
CA LEU A 592 -0.52 60.36 -15.07
C LEU A 592 0.60 60.52 -16.11
N PHE A 593 0.83 61.75 -16.57
CA PHE A 593 1.93 62.09 -17.47
C PHE A 593 3.01 62.87 -16.69
N PRO A 594 4.01 62.18 -16.13
CA PRO A 594 5.09 62.86 -15.43
C PRO A 594 5.89 63.73 -16.41
N SER A 595 5.88 65.04 -16.19
CA SER A 595 6.85 65.95 -16.81
C SER A 595 8.17 65.93 -16.03
N GLY A 596 9.24 66.47 -16.61
CA GLY A 596 10.60 66.39 -16.05
C GLY A 596 10.81 66.97 -14.64
N GLY A 597 9.79 67.63 -14.07
CA GLY A 597 9.79 68.16 -12.68
C GLY A 597 8.79 67.48 -11.72
N SER A 598 8.15 66.37 -12.10
CA SER A 598 7.16 65.69 -11.26
C SER A 598 7.79 65.02 -10.02
N ASN A 599 7.21 65.23 -8.83
CA ASN A 599 7.68 64.73 -7.53
C ASN A 599 6.92 63.47 -7.05
N GLY A 600 6.11 62.87 -7.91
CA GLY A 600 5.25 61.73 -7.59
C GLY A 600 3.92 62.10 -6.90
N ASN A 601 3.63 63.38 -6.64
CA ASN A 601 2.33 63.83 -6.15
C ASN A 601 1.31 63.87 -7.31
N PRO A 602 0.21 63.09 -7.26
CA PRO A 602 -0.83 63.13 -8.29
C PRO A 602 -1.50 64.50 -8.43
N ALA A 603 -1.44 65.37 -7.40
CA ALA A 603 -2.00 66.72 -7.44
C ALA A 603 -1.17 67.74 -8.23
N GLU A 604 0.07 67.38 -8.57
CA GLU A 604 1.06 68.23 -9.26
C GLU A 604 1.55 67.60 -10.56
N THR A 605 0.87 66.56 -11.04
CA THR A 605 1.26 65.80 -12.23
C THR A 605 0.20 65.97 -13.31
N ASP A 606 0.62 66.29 -14.54
CA ASP A 606 -0.26 66.39 -15.70
C ASP A 606 -1.06 65.09 -15.91
N LYS A 607 -2.29 65.22 -16.41
CA LYS A 607 -3.23 64.09 -16.56
C LYS A 607 -3.79 64.03 -17.96
N GLY A 608 -3.76 62.82 -18.52
CA GLY A 608 -4.56 62.46 -19.67
C GLY A 608 -5.77 61.67 -19.26
N LEU A 609 -6.93 62.07 -19.74
CA LEU A 609 -8.18 61.39 -19.49
C LEU A 609 -8.70 60.82 -20.80
N PHE A 610 -8.87 59.49 -20.84
CA PHE A 610 -9.52 58.80 -21.95
C PHE A 610 -10.94 58.46 -21.56
N PHE A 611 -11.90 59.02 -22.30
CA PHE A 611 -13.33 58.86 -22.05
C PHE A 611 -13.90 57.83 -23.01
N TYR A 612 -14.48 56.77 -22.46
CA TYR A 612 -15.15 55.69 -23.17
C TYR A 612 -16.66 55.82 -22.93
N SER A 613 -17.38 56.43 -23.87
CA SER A 613 -18.84 56.58 -23.77
C SER A 613 -19.57 55.41 -24.43
N ARG A 614 -20.66 54.96 -23.79
CA ARG A 614 -21.62 53.98 -24.36
C ARG A 614 -22.91 54.64 -24.86
N TYR A 615 -23.10 55.94 -24.63
CA TYR A 615 -24.38 56.61 -24.83
C TYR A 615 -24.35 57.58 -26.01
N ARG A 616 -24.70 57.09 -27.20
CA ARG A 616 -25.35 57.90 -28.24
C ARG A 616 -26.43 57.06 -28.90
N THR A 617 -27.59 57.66 -29.09
CA THR A 617 -28.72 57.03 -29.77
C THR A 617 -28.52 56.90 -31.27
N ASN A 618 -27.52 57.55 -31.90
CA ASN A 618 -27.31 57.53 -33.36
C ASN A 618 -25.85 57.68 -33.85
N SER A 619 -24.80 57.35 -33.09
CA SER A 619 -23.44 57.28 -33.67
C SER A 619 -22.47 56.39 -32.89
N ASP A 620 -21.46 55.88 -33.59
CA ASP A 620 -20.43 54.95 -33.12
C ASP A 620 -19.74 55.36 -31.80
N GLN A 621 -19.29 54.34 -31.06
CA GLN A 621 -18.46 54.48 -29.85
C GLN A 621 -17.35 55.50 -30.10
N SER A 622 -17.47 56.67 -29.48
CA SER A 622 -16.47 57.74 -29.60
C SER A 622 -15.61 57.73 -28.34
N VAL A 623 -14.31 57.50 -28.51
CA VAL A 623 -13.32 57.68 -27.47
C VAL A 623 -12.86 59.13 -27.51
N PHE A 624 -12.88 59.82 -26.38
CA PHE A 624 -12.33 61.18 -26.29
C PHE A 624 -11.07 61.18 -25.46
N TYR A 625 -10.15 62.08 -25.78
CA TYR A 625 -8.98 62.34 -24.95
C TYR A 625 -8.99 63.80 -24.51
N ALA A 626 -8.95 64.03 -23.20
CA ALA A 626 -8.72 65.35 -22.64
C ALA A 626 -7.37 65.37 -21.93
N GLN A 627 -6.60 66.43 -22.12
CA GLN A 627 -5.35 66.65 -21.41
C GLN A 627 -5.49 67.83 -20.45
N TYR A 628 -5.24 67.57 -19.18
CA TYR A 628 -5.14 68.59 -18.15
C TYR A 628 -3.69 68.74 -17.74
N SER A 629 -3.22 69.98 -17.70
CA SER A 629 -1.87 70.29 -17.24
C SER A 629 -1.92 71.09 -15.96
N SER A 630 -1.01 70.77 -15.05
CA SER A 630 -0.69 71.54 -13.87
C SER A 630 0.47 72.48 -14.18
N ALA A 631 0.25 73.79 -14.10
CA ALA A 631 1.30 74.79 -14.20
C ALA A 631 1.63 75.33 -12.79
N TYR A 632 2.92 75.37 -12.47
CA TYR A 632 3.42 75.87 -11.20
C TYR A 632 3.97 77.29 -11.39
N ALA A 633 3.33 78.30 -10.78
CA ALA A 633 3.81 79.68 -10.77
C ALA A 633 3.54 80.29 -9.39
N ASP A 634 4.52 81.02 -8.84
CA ASP A 634 4.41 81.77 -7.57
C ASP A 634 3.82 80.98 -6.38
N GLY A 635 4.17 79.69 -6.26
CA GLY A 635 3.72 78.81 -5.16
C GLY A 635 2.28 78.30 -5.27
N VAL A 636 1.60 78.56 -6.40
CA VAL A 636 0.23 78.12 -6.66
C VAL A 636 0.21 77.17 -7.85
N VAL A 637 -0.41 76.00 -7.68
CA VAL A 637 -0.68 75.07 -8.78
C VAL A 637 -1.96 75.51 -9.50
N THR A 638 -1.81 75.93 -10.74
CA THR A 638 -2.96 76.22 -11.61
C THR A 638 -3.23 75.03 -12.52
N TRP A 639 -4.51 74.71 -12.71
CA TRP A 639 -4.95 73.58 -13.53
C TRP A 639 -5.79 74.08 -14.68
N GLY A 640 -5.48 73.62 -15.88
CA GLY A 640 -6.20 74.00 -17.09
C GLY A 640 -6.40 72.83 -18.04
N LEU A 641 -7.56 72.80 -18.70
CA LEU A 641 -7.80 71.93 -19.84
C LEU A 641 -6.99 72.47 -21.03
N THR A 642 -6.06 71.68 -21.53
CA THR A 642 -5.12 72.09 -22.60
C THR A 642 -5.51 71.56 -23.97
N SER A 643 -6.16 70.39 -24.03
CA SER A 643 -6.62 69.80 -25.30
C SER A 643 -7.81 68.88 -25.07
N VAL A 644 -8.79 68.90 -25.98
CA VAL A 644 -9.80 67.85 -26.13
C VAL A 644 -9.75 67.37 -27.57
N ARG A 645 -9.58 66.06 -27.77
CA ARG A 645 -9.58 65.44 -29.10
C ARG A 645 -10.59 64.30 -29.13
N ASN A 646 -11.39 64.26 -30.19
CA ASN A 646 -12.18 63.09 -30.52
C ASN A 646 -11.25 62.07 -31.19
N LEU A 647 -11.09 60.90 -30.58
CA LEU A 647 -10.27 59.79 -31.06
C LEU A 647 -11.08 58.77 -31.87
N SER A 648 -12.29 59.10 -32.31
CA SER A 648 -13.01 58.29 -33.29
C SER A 648 -12.09 57.95 -34.46
N LEU A 649 -11.74 56.66 -34.59
CA LEU A 649 -10.89 56.13 -35.65
C LEU A 649 -11.63 56.32 -36.98
N THR A 650 -11.42 57.47 -37.63
CA THR A 650 -11.87 57.65 -39.00
C THR A 650 -11.18 56.61 -39.88
N SER A 651 -11.79 56.24 -41.01
CA SER A 651 -11.16 55.33 -41.98
C SER A 651 -9.77 55.79 -42.39
N LYS A 652 -9.53 57.11 -42.39
CA LYS A 652 -8.23 57.74 -42.64
C LYS A 652 -7.23 57.54 -41.49
N MET A 653 -7.66 57.69 -40.23
CA MET A 653 -6.77 57.46 -39.08
C MET A 653 -6.42 55.98 -38.91
N LEU A 654 -7.38 55.09 -39.15
CA LEU A 654 -7.14 53.65 -39.15
C LEU A 654 -6.20 53.25 -40.29
N SER A 655 -6.39 53.79 -41.50
CA SER A 655 -5.49 53.50 -42.62
C SER A 655 -4.09 54.06 -42.40
N GLU A 656 -3.94 55.26 -41.83
CA GLU A 656 -2.65 55.83 -41.43
C GLU A 656 -1.98 54.96 -40.35
N TYR A 657 -2.71 54.56 -39.31
CA TYR A 657 -2.18 53.71 -38.24
C TYR A 657 -1.73 52.33 -38.75
N LEU A 658 -2.60 51.63 -39.51
CA LEU A 658 -2.31 50.31 -40.09
C LEU A 658 -1.28 50.36 -41.23
N SER A 659 -0.88 51.54 -41.69
CA SER A 659 0.20 51.71 -42.69
C SER A 659 1.46 52.34 -42.11
N THR A 660 1.54 52.53 -40.78
CA THR A 660 2.74 53.10 -40.16
C THR A 660 3.96 52.23 -40.41
N MET A 661 5.02 52.84 -40.92
CA MET A 661 6.31 52.20 -41.11
C MET A 661 7.35 52.91 -40.24
N THR A 662 8.30 52.14 -39.72
CA THR A 662 9.36 52.57 -38.81
C THR A 662 10.73 52.17 -39.37
N GLY A 663 11.79 52.90 -38.99
CA GLY A 663 13.15 52.73 -39.53
C GLY A 663 13.60 53.88 -40.44
N SER A 664 14.91 54.09 -40.60
CA SER A 664 15.47 55.16 -41.45
C SER A 664 15.98 54.61 -42.79
N GLY A 665 15.53 55.22 -43.90
CA GLY A 665 15.99 54.92 -45.27
C GLY A 665 14.97 54.20 -46.16
N ALA A 666 15.13 54.32 -47.48
CA ALA A 666 14.16 53.84 -48.48
C ALA A 666 14.06 52.29 -48.61
N TYR A 667 14.97 51.54 -47.99
CA TYR A 667 15.07 50.07 -48.15
C TYR A 667 14.88 49.27 -46.85
N PHE A 668 14.82 49.91 -45.68
CA PHE A 668 14.77 49.26 -44.36
C PHE A 668 13.59 49.71 -43.50
N GLN A 669 12.48 50.09 -44.14
CA GLN A 669 11.25 50.39 -43.44
C GLN A 669 10.57 49.07 -43.02
N TYR A 670 10.17 48.98 -41.75
CA TYR A 670 9.45 47.84 -41.19
C TYR A 670 8.13 48.28 -40.54
N PRO A 671 7.12 47.39 -40.48
CA PRO A 671 5.84 47.69 -39.86
C PRO A 671 5.98 48.26 -38.44
N GLY A 672 5.23 49.33 -38.15
CA GLY A 672 5.08 49.87 -36.80
C GLY A 672 4.38 48.88 -35.85
N ILE A 673 4.42 49.16 -34.54
CA ILE A 673 3.66 48.38 -33.55
C ILE A 673 2.17 48.50 -33.87
N GLY A 674 1.45 47.37 -33.86
CA GLY A 674 0.03 47.30 -34.20
C GLY A 674 -0.25 47.11 -35.69
N VAL A 675 0.77 47.16 -36.56
CA VAL A 675 0.58 46.98 -38.01
C VAL A 675 0.54 45.50 -38.38
N PRO A 676 -0.51 45.04 -39.09
CA PRO A 676 -0.59 43.69 -39.58
C PRO A 676 0.35 43.49 -40.78
N VAL A 677 1.10 42.40 -40.78
CA VAL A 677 2.02 42.00 -41.83
C VAL A 677 1.77 40.56 -42.25
N LEU A 678 1.66 40.31 -43.55
CA LEU A 678 1.70 38.96 -44.09
C LEU A 678 3.16 38.53 -44.17
N ALA A 679 3.51 37.46 -43.45
CA ALA A 679 4.89 36.99 -43.37
C ALA A 679 4.97 35.46 -43.43
N VAL A 680 6.17 34.97 -43.75
CA VAL A 680 6.48 33.54 -43.80
C VAL A 680 7.27 33.15 -42.56
N TYR A 681 6.67 32.33 -41.70
CA TYR A 681 7.30 31.78 -40.51
C TYR A 681 8.14 30.54 -40.85
N ARG A 682 9.42 30.60 -40.50
CA ARG A 682 10.43 29.58 -40.86
C ARG A 682 10.75 28.59 -39.74
N GLY A 683 9.88 28.45 -38.74
CA GLY A 683 10.12 27.62 -37.56
C GLY A 683 10.93 28.35 -36.49
N THR A 684 11.34 27.63 -35.44
CA THR A 684 12.07 28.19 -34.30
C THR A 684 13.57 28.31 -34.54
N THR A 685 14.13 27.39 -35.33
CA THR A 685 15.56 27.33 -35.67
C THR A 685 15.79 27.00 -37.14
N SER A 686 17.01 27.18 -37.65
CA SER A 686 17.34 26.77 -39.02
C SER A 686 17.24 25.24 -39.16
N GLY A 687 16.57 24.75 -40.22
CA GLY A 687 16.37 23.32 -40.44
C GLY A 687 15.26 22.67 -39.59
N ASP A 688 14.40 23.48 -38.96
CA ASP A 688 13.22 23.00 -38.23
C ASP A 688 12.32 22.14 -39.13
N LYS A 689 12.01 20.91 -38.68
CA LYS A 689 11.21 19.93 -39.42
C LYS A 689 9.77 19.85 -38.95
N GLU A 690 9.41 20.57 -37.89
CA GLU A 690 8.07 20.59 -37.30
C GLU A 690 7.55 22.04 -37.17
N ILE A 691 7.66 22.79 -38.25
CA ILE A 691 7.16 24.16 -38.35
C ILE A 691 5.63 24.15 -38.23
N LYS A 692 5.17 24.66 -37.10
CA LYS A 692 3.76 24.92 -36.78
C LYS A 692 3.60 26.29 -36.17
N ILE A 693 2.48 26.94 -36.44
CA ILE A 693 2.13 28.24 -35.89
C ILE A 693 0.61 28.33 -35.77
N GLY A 694 0.14 28.70 -34.58
CA GLY A 694 -1.27 28.91 -34.27
C GLY A 694 -1.60 30.38 -34.05
N LEU A 695 -2.89 30.69 -34.16
CA LEU A 695 -3.43 31.98 -33.73
C LEU A 695 -2.99 32.32 -32.29
N GLY A 696 -2.46 33.52 -32.09
CA GLY A 696 -1.97 34.03 -30.81
C GLY A 696 -0.51 33.69 -30.48
N ASP A 697 0.15 32.83 -31.26
CA ASP A 697 1.56 32.47 -31.01
C ASP A 697 2.47 33.67 -31.25
N VAL A 698 3.39 33.93 -30.31
CA VAL A 698 4.34 35.02 -30.40
C VAL A 698 5.69 34.52 -30.89
N VAL A 699 6.19 35.11 -31.97
CA VAL A 699 7.44 34.73 -32.62
C VAL A 699 8.39 35.93 -32.74
N ALA A 700 9.69 35.66 -32.77
CA ALA A 700 10.67 36.69 -33.09
C ALA A 700 10.57 37.06 -34.57
N GLY A 701 10.62 38.35 -34.89
CA GLY A 701 10.60 38.84 -36.27
C GLY A 701 11.77 38.30 -37.11
N SER A 702 12.89 37.95 -36.48
CA SER A 702 14.04 37.28 -37.13
C SER A 702 13.68 35.92 -37.73
N ARG A 703 12.55 35.32 -37.32
CA ARG A 703 12.00 34.06 -37.84
C ARG A 703 10.93 34.26 -38.91
N LEU A 704 10.58 35.51 -39.18
CA LEU A 704 9.60 35.92 -40.18
C LEU A 704 10.31 36.52 -41.39
N GLY A 705 10.09 35.93 -42.57
CA GLY A 705 10.50 36.52 -43.84
C GLY A 705 9.35 37.25 -44.51
N ALA A 706 9.61 38.35 -45.23
CA ALA A 706 8.55 38.98 -46.02
C ALA A 706 8.07 38.02 -47.12
N VAL A 707 6.75 37.99 -47.38
CA VAL A 707 6.19 37.16 -48.45
C VAL A 707 6.63 37.69 -49.80
N ASN A 708 7.21 36.82 -50.62
CA ASN A 708 7.52 37.08 -52.02
C ASN A 708 6.60 36.22 -52.88
N ILE A 709 5.69 36.86 -53.61
CA ILE A 709 4.86 36.22 -54.63
C ILE A 709 5.38 36.70 -55.98
N LYS A 710 5.93 35.79 -56.78
CA LYS A 710 6.48 36.11 -58.09
C LYS A 710 5.87 35.22 -59.17
N CYS A 711 5.72 35.79 -60.35
CA CYS A 711 5.33 35.09 -61.56
C CYS A 711 6.26 35.50 -62.70
N ALA A 712 6.26 34.74 -63.79
CA ALA A 712 7.02 35.11 -64.97
C ALA A 712 6.41 36.40 -65.56
N ALA A 713 7.25 37.43 -65.76
CA ALA A 713 6.81 38.63 -66.44
C ALA A 713 6.53 38.28 -67.92
N PRO A 714 5.36 38.65 -68.47
CA PRO A 714 5.06 38.38 -69.87
C PRO A 714 5.96 39.21 -70.79
N THR A 715 6.43 38.61 -71.88
CA THR A 715 7.29 39.29 -72.88
C THR A 715 6.48 39.99 -73.98
N GLY A 716 5.16 40.18 -73.79
CA GLY A 716 4.25 40.77 -74.78
C GLY A 716 2.88 41.10 -74.20
N ILE A 717 1.97 41.65 -75.03
CA ILE A 717 0.61 42.02 -74.64
C ILE A 717 -0.32 40.82 -74.93
N GLY A 718 -0.90 40.21 -73.88
CA GLY A 718 -1.76 39.03 -73.99
C GLY A 718 -2.11 38.42 -72.63
N SER A 719 -2.96 37.39 -72.61
CA SER A 719 -3.28 36.63 -71.40
C SER A 719 -2.28 35.49 -71.22
N TYR A 720 -1.57 35.45 -70.10
CA TYR A 720 -0.51 34.47 -69.83
C TYR A 720 -0.82 33.68 -68.56
N GLY A 721 -0.79 32.36 -68.68
CA GLY A 721 -0.80 31.46 -67.53
C GLY A 721 0.63 31.30 -67.00
N SER A 722 0.85 31.61 -65.74
CA SER A 722 2.06 31.21 -65.02
C SER A 722 1.70 30.72 -63.64
N THR A 723 2.41 29.72 -63.13
CA THR A 723 2.23 29.26 -61.76
C THR A 723 2.92 30.24 -60.81
N PRO A 724 2.21 30.92 -59.90
CA PRO A 724 2.84 31.82 -58.95
C PRO A 724 3.75 31.02 -58.02
N GLN A 725 4.96 31.53 -57.81
CA GLN A 725 5.88 31.02 -56.79
C GLN A 725 5.73 31.89 -55.56
N VAL A 726 5.40 31.26 -54.42
CA VAL A 726 5.32 31.93 -53.12
C VAL A 726 6.47 31.46 -52.26
N GLY A 727 7.19 32.41 -51.67
CA GLY A 727 8.32 32.12 -50.80
C GLY A 727 8.60 33.27 -49.84
N ALA A 728 9.72 33.16 -49.12
CA ALA A 728 10.14 34.15 -48.14
C ALA A 728 11.38 34.89 -48.65
N THR A 729 11.41 36.22 -48.59
CA THR A 729 12.61 37.00 -48.92
C THR A 729 13.72 36.80 -47.87
N GLY A 730 14.97 37.15 -48.19
CA GLY A 730 16.06 37.15 -47.20
C GLY A 730 15.88 38.19 -46.08
N TYR A 731 14.97 39.15 -46.26
CA TYR A 731 14.67 40.19 -45.27
C TYR A 731 13.85 39.61 -44.11
N THR A 732 14.28 39.90 -42.88
CA THR A 732 13.58 39.52 -41.66
C THR A 732 13.11 40.75 -40.90
N PHE A 733 12.02 40.60 -40.15
CA PHE A 733 11.45 41.71 -39.39
C PHE A 733 12.16 41.91 -38.03
N PRO A 734 12.31 43.14 -37.53
CA PRO A 734 12.80 43.38 -36.17
C PRO A 734 11.67 43.22 -35.13
N GLY A 735 12.03 42.90 -33.89
CA GLY A 735 11.07 42.87 -32.78
C GLY A 735 10.28 41.57 -32.65
N ARG A 736 9.10 41.63 -32.04
CA ARG A 736 8.24 40.45 -31.79
C ARG A 736 6.86 40.63 -32.43
N TYR A 737 6.32 39.52 -32.88
CA TYR A 737 5.09 39.46 -33.64
C TYR A 737 4.16 38.40 -33.07
N MET A 738 2.87 38.72 -33.01
CA MET A 738 1.82 37.76 -32.67
C MET A 738 1.12 37.29 -33.95
N ALA A 739 0.94 35.98 -34.09
CA ALA A 739 0.20 35.39 -35.20
C ALA A 739 -1.30 35.74 -35.08
N LEU A 740 -1.86 36.34 -36.13
CA LEU A 740 -3.30 36.60 -36.30
C LEU A 740 -3.99 35.53 -37.15
N SER A 741 -3.23 34.55 -37.65
CA SER A 741 -3.74 33.37 -38.34
C SER A 741 -2.78 32.20 -38.14
N GLY A 742 -3.26 30.98 -38.37
CA GLY A 742 -2.47 29.75 -38.25
C GLY A 742 -3.24 28.66 -37.52
N ALA A 743 -2.88 27.41 -37.76
CA ALA A 743 -3.55 26.23 -37.20
C ALA A 743 -2.48 25.29 -36.61
N ARG A 744 -2.58 25.01 -35.30
CA ARG A 744 -1.55 24.25 -34.56
C ARG A 744 -1.50 22.77 -34.92
N ASP A 745 -2.57 22.26 -35.50
CA ASP A 745 -2.72 20.89 -36.00
C ASP A 745 -2.03 20.68 -37.36
N SER A 746 -1.58 21.74 -38.03
CA SER A 746 -0.77 21.66 -39.25
C SER A 746 0.71 21.91 -38.96
N TYR A 747 1.55 20.89 -39.17
CA TYR A 747 3.00 20.94 -38.91
C TYR A 747 3.79 20.19 -39.99
N GLY A 748 5.05 20.56 -40.19
CA GLY A 748 5.92 19.94 -41.19
C GLY A 748 7.20 20.75 -41.44
N ASN A 749 7.99 20.36 -42.44
CA ASN A 749 9.24 21.02 -42.78
C ASN A 749 9.09 22.26 -43.69
N GLU A 750 7.84 22.63 -44.01
CA GLU A 750 7.53 23.77 -44.86
C GLU A 750 7.22 25.02 -44.03
N ALA A 751 7.74 26.16 -44.48
CA ALA A 751 7.48 27.44 -43.84
C ALA A 751 5.98 27.82 -43.97
N ARG A 752 5.44 28.50 -42.96
CA ARG A 752 4.01 28.82 -42.87
C ARG A 752 3.74 30.28 -43.17
N ILE A 753 2.85 30.57 -44.12
CA ILE A 753 2.44 31.93 -44.44
C ILE A 753 1.27 32.28 -43.56
N CYS A 754 1.42 33.31 -42.73
CA CYS A 754 0.39 33.75 -41.81
C CYS A 754 0.36 35.28 -41.74
N LEU A 755 -0.78 35.79 -41.29
CA LEU A 755 -0.91 37.17 -40.87
C LEU A 755 -0.34 37.30 -39.45
N PHE A 756 0.44 38.35 -39.22
CA PHE A 756 1.02 38.68 -37.93
C PHE A 756 0.76 40.14 -37.60
N VAL A 757 0.80 40.52 -36.33
CA VAL A 757 0.83 41.91 -35.88
C VAL A 757 2.07 42.13 -35.03
N ARG A 758 2.75 43.26 -35.25
CA ARG A 758 3.91 43.61 -34.42
C ARG A 758 3.44 44.06 -33.04
N ILE A 759 4.03 43.51 -31.98
CA ILE A 759 3.70 43.85 -30.60
C ILE A 759 4.85 44.56 -29.88
N GLU A 760 6.10 44.40 -30.35
CA GLU A 760 7.31 45.01 -29.79
C GLU A 760 8.30 45.35 -30.92
#